data_AF-A0A8H4QQ01-F1
#
_entry.id   AF-A0A8H4QQ01-F1
#
_cell.length_a   1.000
_cell.length_b   1.000
_cell.length_c   1.000
_cell.angle_alpha   90.00
_cell.angle_beta   90.00
_cell.angle_gamma   90.00
#
_symmetry.space_group_name_H-M   'P 1'
#
loop_
_entity.id
_entity.type
_entity.pdbx_description
1 polymer ?
#
loop_
_entity_poly.entity_id
_entity_poly.type
_entity_poly.pdbx_seq_one_letter_code
_entity_poly.pdbx_strand_id
1 'polypeptide(L)'
;MQNDEKKLAQDYEKTASTVDSYDGSHDAALEEPDAKDSLHRGLKARQISMIALGGAVGTGLIIGSGTALRRGGPLGLLLGYSFVGFVCYLVMVSLGEMAAFLPHKKGFAGYATRFVDPALGFALGYNYLMKYLIVTPNNINAAGLVVQYWTRTNPHIAVWMIFAVNLLGVRVFGELEFWFSSIKVIALIGLLLMGIIIDLGGNPHHDRIGFRYWRAPDGPMGKYLLDQVHDLPVSIFLGFWATLTNALFAYIGTELIGAENPRKNIPIAIRRTFFRILVFYVGGVFVIGLVVPSTDDSLFVATKAKAGAAASPFVVATTLVGIKVLNHVINAAILIFVLSAANSDLYIGSRTLYGLAVEGKAPAIFKRVNRMGVPYPSLILCTLFCFLVFLNVSSSSAKVFTWFVNLVSTFGAITWMCISYSHIKFMKALKAQGRSRDDLPYKAPFQPWGSWFALIATLIITFFKGFDTFMPFKTDTFITSYIAIPVFFLLWGYYKLRHKTTVIAAKDVDLVTGLRTIDEEEAKFIAEEAAKPAPTGLAKIWFTELVTVLIIMTLDFRTREQNLKPNTLLASEVTMSLPAISRTAIKKVFAVETPEGAGALVRRSIGSMALRNLTPFLLLDHFHVKEGAGFPDHPHRGQATVTYMLEGSSQHEDSAGHKGTIVQGGVQWMCAGKGIIHAEMPVHAKGQPDPRGLQLWVDLPKKEPSYQELGPEQTLIFYRRVPVAYPAGTDGPMSVRVISGKSHGVESPVRPLGGCWFFHITFKGDGTMFQELPSGWTSFLYSWKGSLKVGSEDTPVPAFYTAVLSSNANETGIALSGTEGTELVLVSGEPLDQTVFQYGPFVMTSKDEIQKTLIDSDLLVQDQTGQNGFERAHSWKSEIAHK
;
A
#
# COMPACT_ATOMS: atom_id res chain seq x y z
N MET A 1 49.77 16.06 14.54
CA MET A 1 48.31 16.20 14.82
C MET A 1 47.63 17.22 13.91
N GLN A 2 47.83 18.54 14.02
CA GLN A 2 47.17 19.50 13.10
C GLN A 2 47.68 19.46 11.64
N ASN A 3 48.93 19.06 11.41
CA ASN A 3 49.46 18.88 10.05
C ASN A 3 49.06 17.52 9.42
N ASP A 4 48.68 16.54 10.23
CA ASP A 4 48.23 15.23 9.74
C ASP A 4 46.75 15.27 9.33
N GLU A 5 45.93 16.04 10.06
CA GLU A 5 44.52 16.28 9.69
C GLU A 5 44.37 17.09 8.40
N LYS A 6 45.24 18.09 8.15
CA LYS A 6 45.25 18.82 6.87
C LYS A 6 45.71 17.95 5.69
N LYS A 7 46.60 16.99 5.94
CA LYS A 7 47.07 16.05 4.92
C LYS A 7 46.00 15.00 4.61
N LEU A 8 45.29 14.51 5.63
CA LEU A 8 44.12 13.63 5.48
C LEU A 8 42.95 14.32 4.76
N ALA A 9 42.70 15.61 5.01
CA ALA A 9 41.68 16.38 4.32
C ALA A 9 42.03 16.64 2.83
N GLN A 10 43.30 16.93 2.52
CA GLN A 10 43.77 17.09 1.15
C GLN A 10 43.83 15.77 0.37
N ASP A 11 44.16 14.66 1.03
CA ASP A 11 44.08 13.33 0.43
C ASP A 11 42.61 12.90 0.25
N TYR A 12 41.67 13.31 1.12
CA TYR A 12 40.23 13.13 0.93
C TYR A 12 39.68 13.90 -0.27
N GLU A 13 40.09 15.17 -0.47
CA GLU A 13 39.69 15.97 -1.64
C GLU A 13 40.28 15.44 -2.95
N LYS A 14 41.52 14.93 -2.94
CA LYS A 14 42.12 14.27 -4.13
C LYS A 14 41.47 12.91 -4.44
N THR A 15 41.00 12.18 -3.42
CA THR A 15 40.28 10.92 -3.63
C THR A 15 38.84 11.18 -4.11
N ALA A 16 38.19 12.26 -3.63
CA ALA A 16 36.88 12.68 -4.12
C ALA A 16 36.93 13.20 -5.57
N SER A 17 37.99 13.93 -5.96
CA SER A 17 38.13 14.45 -7.33
C SER A 17 38.59 13.41 -8.36
N THR A 18 39.02 12.21 -7.93
CA THR A 18 39.42 11.12 -8.85
C THR A 18 38.31 10.10 -9.11
N VAL A 19 37.22 10.13 -8.32
CA VAL A 19 36.02 9.31 -8.55
C VAL A 19 35.13 9.91 -9.66
N ASP A 20 35.26 11.20 -9.97
CA ASP A 20 34.55 11.87 -11.07
C ASP A 20 35.12 11.59 -12.48
N SER A 21 35.99 10.58 -12.63
CA SER A 21 36.62 10.23 -13.92
C SER A 21 36.33 8.82 -14.45
N TYR A 22 35.38 8.09 -13.84
CA TYR A 22 34.88 6.84 -14.42
C TYR A 22 33.66 7.10 -15.32
N ASP A 23 33.91 7.02 -16.63
CA ASP A 23 32.97 6.92 -17.76
C ASP A 23 31.47 7.07 -17.44
N GLY A 24 30.93 8.26 -17.70
CA GLY A 24 29.52 8.65 -17.59
C GLY A 24 28.56 7.97 -18.57
N SER A 25 28.81 6.71 -18.94
CA SER A 25 27.92 5.91 -19.79
C SER A 25 26.88 5.09 -19.00
N HIS A 26 27.03 5.00 -17.66
CA HIS A 26 26.12 4.26 -16.77
C HIS A 26 25.16 5.12 -15.93
N ASP A 27 25.40 6.43 -15.82
CA ASP A 27 24.61 7.33 -14.95
C ASP A 27 23.27 7.81 -15.54
N ALA A 28 23.11 7.78 -16.87
CA ALA A 28 21.84 8.12 -17.52
C ALA A 28 20.68 7.18 -17.15
N ALA A 29 20.95 6.11 -16.39
CA ALA A 29 19.96 5.12 -15.99
C ALA A 29 19.07 5.53 -14.79
N LEU A 30 19.41 6.61 -14.07
CA LEU A 30 18.78 7.01 -12.81
C LEU A 30 18.15 8.42 -12.80
N GLU A 31 18.36 9.24 -13.83
CA GLU A 31 17.76 10.58 -13.91
C GLU A 31 16.26 10.50 -14.22
N GLU A 32 15.43 11.17 -13.41
CA GLU A 32 14.00 11.31 -13.69
C GLU A 32 13.80 12.30 -14.85
N PRO A 33 12.91 12.00 -15.83
CA PRO A 33 12.53 13.00 -16.81
C PRO A 33 11.89 14.20 -16.10
N ASP A 34 12.11 15.39 -16.66
CA ASP A 34 11.54 16.64 -16.16
C ASP A 34 10.07 16.49 -15.79
N ALA A 35 9.61 17.18 -14.74
CA ALA A 35 8.25 17.01 -14.18
C ALA A 35 7.14 17.14 -15.25
N LYS A 36 7.38 17.93 -16.32
CA LYS A 36 6.50 18.13 -17.48
C LYS A 36 6.37 16.90 -18.40
N ASP A 37 7.38 16.04 -18.43
CA ASP A 37 7.43 14.83 -19.26
C ASP A 37 7.13 13.55 -18.45
N SER A 38 6.89 13.68 -17.13
CA SER A 38 6.66 12.57 -16.21
C SER A 38 5.19 12.10 -16.18
N LEU A 39 4.98 10.80 -15.95
CA LEU A 39 3.64 10.25 -15.74
C LEU A 39 3.12 10.64 -14.34
N HIS A 40 1.88 11.12 -14.27
CA HIS A 40 1.25 11.41 -12.97
C HIS A 40 1.08 10.12 -12.15
N ARG A 41 1.54 10.14 -10.90
CA ARG A 41 1.23 9.13 -9.88
C ARG A 41 -0.12 9.48 -9.26
N GLY A 42 -1.15 8.66 -9.47
CA GLY A 42 -2.52 9.02 -9.07
C GLY A 42 -3.44 7.86 -8.68
N LEU A 43 -2.91 6.63 -8.56
CA LEU A 43 -3.69 5.48 -8.10
C LEU A 43 -3.66 5.41 -6.57
N LYS A 44 -4.83 5.29 -5.94
CA LYS A 44 -4.99 5.09 -4.49
C LYS A 44 -4.63 3.66 -4.11
N ALA A 45 -4.20 3.42 -2.87
CA ALA A 45 -3.87 2.08 -2.36
C ALA A 45 -5.00 1.04 -2.59
N ARG A 46 -6.27 1.43 -2.40
CA ARG A 46 -7.44 0.58 -2.70
C ARG A 46 -7.51 0.14 -4.17
N GLN A 47 -7.15 1.04 -5.09
CA GLN A 47 -7.17 0.79 -6.52
C GLN A 47 -6.01 -0.13 -6.89
N ILE A 48 -4.81 0.13 -6.39
CA ILE A 48 -3.63 -0.72 -6.62
C ILE A 48 -3.87 -2.15 -6.14
N SER A 49 -4.41 -2.32 -4.93
CA SER A 49 -4.71 -3.65 -4.38
C SER A 49 -5.78 -4.39 -5.20
N MET A 50 -6.85 -3.71 -5.64
CA MET A 50 -7.88 -4.34 -6.47
C MET A 50 -7.39 -4.66 -7.89
N ILE A 51 -6.60 -3.77 -8.50
CA ILE A 51 -5.95 -4.01 -9.79
C ILE A 51 -5.02 -5.22 -9.70
N ALA A 52 -4.25 -5.36 -8.63
CA ALA A 52 -3.37 -6.51 -8.42
C ALA A 52 -4.14 -7.83 -8.23
N LEU A 53 -5.34 -7.76 -7.63
CA LEU A 53 -6.21 -8.93 -7.42
C LEU A 53 -6.93 -9.35 -8.72
N GLY A 54 -7.59 -8.41 -9.41
CA GLY A 54 -8.45 -8.67 -10.57
C GLY A 54 -7.79 -8.52 -11.94
N GLY A 55 -6.69 -7.77 -12.06
CA GLY A 55 -5.99 -7.53 -13.32
C GLY A 55 -5.19 -8.74 -13.82
N ALA A 56 -4.82 -9.65 -12.92
CA ALA A 56 -4.06 -10.85 -13.25
C ALA A 56 -4.93 -12.09 -13.52
N VAL A 57 -6.27 -11.96 -13.45
CA VAL A 57 -7.17 -13.02 -13.92
C VAL A 57 -7.64 -12.61 -15.31
N GLY A 58 -7.32 -13.45 -16.31
CA GLY A 58 -7.51 -13.15 -17.73
C GLY A 58 -8.51 -14.09 -18.42
N THR A 59 -8.72 -13.83 -19.72
CA THR A 59 -9.54 -14.66 -20.63
C THR A 59 -9.09 -16.12 -20.69
N GLY A 60 -7.82 -16.42 -20.39
CA GLY A 60 -7.28 -17.78 -20.45
C GLY A 60 -7.93 -18.76 -19.48
N LEU A 61 -8.33 -18.34 -18.28
CA LEU A 61 -9.03 -19.21 -17.33
C LEU A 61 -10.49 -19.43 -17.74
N ILE A 62 -11.18 -18.39 -18.18
CA ILE A 62 -12.64 -18.42 -18.37
C ILE A 62 -13.05 -18.93 -19.75
N ILE A 63 -12.29 -18.60 -20.79
CA ILE A 63 -12.56 -19.00 -22.18
C ILE A 63 -11.59 -20.11 -22.59
N GLY A 64 -10.29 -19.94 -22.28
CA GLY A 64 -9.25 -20.87 -22.69
C GLY A 64 -9.33 -22.26 -22.05
N SER A 65 -9.93 -22.38 -20.87
CA SER A 65 -10.10 -23.65 -20.16
C SER A 65 -11.03 -24.63 -20.88
N GLY A 66 -11.96 -24.16 -21.73
CA GLY A 66 -12.82 -25.05 -22.51
C GLY A 66 -12.05 -25.87 -23.54
N THR A 67 -11.16 -25.19 -24.27
CA THR A 67 -10.21 -25.86 -25.17
C THR A 67 -9.30 -26.83 -24.41
N ALA A 68 -8.84 -26.45 -23.21
CA ALA A 68 -7.99 -27.31 -22.39
C ALA A 68 -8.74 -28.55 -21.88
N LEU A 69 -10.00 -28.41 -21.44
CA LEU A 69 -10.85 -29.52 -21.02
C LEU A 69 -11.12 -30.48 -22.18
N ARG A 70 -11.49 -29.96 -23.35
CA ARG A 70 -11.73 -30.75 -24.56
C ARG A 70 -10.51 -31.58 -24.96
N ARG A 71 -9.31 -31.02 -24.81
CA ARG A 71 -8.05 -31.68 -25.21
C ARG A 71 -7.54 -32.65 -24.14
N GLY A 72 -7.43 -32.21 -22.90
CA GLY A 72 -6.79 -32.98 -21.83
C GLY A 72 -7.71 -33.86 -21.00
N GLY A 73 -9.03 -33.69 -21.10
CA GLY A 73 -9.98 -34.26 -20.13
C GLY A 73 -9.87 -33.60 -18.75
N PRO A 74 -10.73 -33.96 -17.80
CA PRO A 74 -10.80 -33.27 -16.51
C PRO A 74 -9.56 -33.46 -15.64
N LEU A 75 -8.94 -34.66 -15.63
CA LEU A 75 -7.70 -34.90 -14.89
C LEU A 75 -6.50 -34.25 -15.58
N GLY A 76 -6.39 -34.38 -16.91
CA GLY A 76 -5.30 -33.74 -17.67
C GLY A 76 -5.31 -32.22 -17.52
N LEU A 77 -6.49 -31.61 -17.54
CA LEU A 77 -6.71 -30.20 -17.24
C LEU A 77 -6.22 -29.82 -15.83
N LEU A 78 -6.64 -30.57 -14.81
CA LEU A 78 -6.26 -30.33 -13.42
C LEU A 78 -4.75 -30.40 -13.22
N LEU A 79 -4.12 -31.46 -13.73
CA LEU A 79 -2.67 -31.67 -13.63
C LEU A 79 -1.91 -30.58 -14.36
N GLY A 80 -2.36 -30.19 -15.56
CA GLY A 80 -1.66 -29.20 -16.37
C GLY A 80 -1.70 -27.80 -15.76
N TYR A 81 -2.87 -27.37 -15.29
CA TYR A 81 -3.00 -26.09 -14.59
C TYR A 81 -2.24 -26.09 -13.25
N SER A 82 -2.27 -27.20 -12.51
CA SER A 82 -1.49 -27.31 -11.25
C SER A 82 0.02 -27.23 -11.50
N PHE A 83 0.53 -27.91 -12.53
CA PHE A 83 1.94 -27.90 -12.87
C PHE A 83 2.42 -26.51 -13.32
N VAL A 84 1.72 -25.89 -14.28
CA VAL A 84 2.10 -24.55 -14.75
C VAL A 84 1.84 -23.50 -13.67
N GLY A 85 0.83 -23.68 -12.83
CA GLY A 85 0.59 -22.84 -11.65
C GLY A 85 1.75 -22.90 -10.66
N PHE A 86 2.35 -24.07 -10.45
CA PHE A 86 3.56 -24.20 -9.64
C PHE A 86 4.78 -23.52 -10.29
N VAL A 87 4.97 -23.68 -11.61
CA VAL A 87 6.02 -22.95 -12.36
C VAL A 87 5.83 -21.43 -12.24
N CYS A 88 4.59 -20.96 -12.42
CA CYS A 88 4.21 -19.55 -12.25
C CYS A 88 4.58 -19.06 -10.83
N TYR A 89 4.21 -19.80 -9.79
CA TYR A 89 4.57 -19.46 -8.41
C TYR A 89 6.08 -19.31 -8.21
N LEU A 90 6.88 -20.22 -8.78
CA LEU A 90 8.35 -20.15 -8.71
C LEU A 90 8.91 -18.91 -9.44
N VAL A 91 8.34 -18.53 -10.59
CA VAL A 91 8.68 -17.27 -11.27
C VAL A 91 8.35 -16.06 -10.39
N MET A 92 7.18 -16.06 -9.75
CA MET A 92 6.71 -14.96 -8.92
C MET A 92 7.55 -14.77 -7.65
N VAL A 93 7.94 -15.85 -6.96
CA VAL A 93 8.82 -15.74 -5.80
C VAL A 93 10.23 -15.28 -6.19
N SER A 94 10.71 -15.70 -7.37
CA SER A 94 12.02 -15.26 -7.91
C SER A 94 12.02 -13.76 -8.24
N LEU A 95 10.97 -13.28 -8.90
CA LEU A 95 10.76 -11.84 -9.13
C LEU A 95 10.63 -11.09 -7.80
N GLY A 96 9.91 -11.69 -6.86
CA GLY A 96 9.68 -11.18 -5.52
C GLY A 96 10.94 -10.88 -4.73
N GLU A 97 11.88 -11.82 -4.70
CA GLU A 97 13.15 -11.70 -3.98
C GLU A 97 14.00 -10.55 -4.55
N MET A 98 14.09 -10.42 -5.89
CA MET A 98 14.77 -9.28 -6.52
C MET A 98 14.07 -7.95 -6.23
N ALA A 99 12.74 -7.93 -6.33
CA ALA A 99 11.97 -6.70 -6.25
C ALA A 99 11.72 -6.21 -4.82
N ALA A 100 11.77 -7.09 -3.82
CA ALA A 100 11.85 -6.70 -2.43
C ALA A 100 13.25 -6.17 -2.11
N PHE A 101 14.32 -6.81 -2.58
CA PHE A 101 15.67 -6.36 -2.27
C PHE A 101 16.01 -4.99 -2.89
N LEU A 102 15.88 -4.86 -4.21
CA LEU A 102 16.21 -3.67 -4.99
C LEU A 102 15.05 -3.27 -5.91
N PRO A 103 13.93 -2.76 -5.40
CA PRO A 103 12.82 -2.33 -6.23
C PRO A 103 13.23 -1.42 -7.38
N HIS A 104 12.97 -1.88 -8.60
CA HIS A 104 13.43 -1.21 -9.82
C HIS A 104 12.28 -0.50 -10.55
N LYS A 105 12.39 0.83 -10.74
CA LYS A 105 11.37 1.65 -11.42
C LYS A 105 11.03 1.15 -12.85
N LYS A 106 12.03 0.62 -13.56
CA LYS A 106 11.92 -0.03 -14.89
C LYS A 106 11.30 -1.45 -14.88
N GLY A 107 10.78 -1.93 -13.75
CA GLY A 107 10.24 -3.28 -13.60
C GLY A 107 11.28 -4.37 -13.85
N PHE A 108 10.83 -5.56 -14.29
CA PHE A 108 11.73 -6.71 -14.48
C PHE A 108 12.72 -6.57 -15.66
N ALA A 109 12.44 -5.71 -16.65
CA ALA A 109 13.42 -5.35 -17.68
C ALA A 109 14.64 -4.63 -17.09
N GLY A 110 14.43 -3.89 -16.00
CA GLY A 110 15.49 -3.31 -15.19
C GLY A 110 16.39 -4.36 -14.55
N TYR A 111 15.83 -5.42 -13.95
CA TYR A 111 16.63 -6.50 -13.37
C TYR A 111 17.50 -7.22 -14.40
N ALA A 112 16.98 -7.48 -15.60
CA ALA A 112 17.77 -8.05 -16.69
C ALA A 112 18.92 -7.12 -17.13
N THR A 113 18.67 -5.81 -17.20
CA THR A 113 19.69 -4.80 -17.50
C THR A 113 20.77 -4.77 -16.42
N ARG A 114 20.38 -4.79 -15.15
CA ARG A 114 21.25 -4.59 -13.99
C ARG A 114 22.06 -5.83 -13.60
N PHE A 115 21.46 -7.02 -13.67
CA PHE A 115 22.09 -8.25 -13.18
C PHE A 115 22.68 -9.14 -14.28
N VAL A 116 22.38 -8.85 -15.56
CA VAL A 116 22.74 -9.75 -16.67
C VAL A 116 23.49 -9.04 -17.78
N ASP A 117 22.79 -8.23 -18.59
CA ASP A 117 23.29 -7.57 -19.79
C ASP A 117 22.26 -6.50 -20.22
N PRO A 118 22.67 -5.25 -20.49
CA PRO A 118 21.76 -4.24 -21.02
C PRO A 118 21.02 -4.65 -22.31
N ALA A 119 21.64 -5.47 -23.16
CA ALA A 119 21.00 -6.01 -24.36
C ALA A 119 19.84 -6.95 -24.01
N LEU A 120 19.98 -7.76 -22.94
CA LEU A 120 18.90 -8.64 -22.50
C LEU A 120 17.74 -7.81 -21.95
N GLY A 121 18.04 -6.75 -21.20
CA GLY A 121 17.02 -5.81 -20.71
C GLY A 121 16.26 -5.10 -21.84
N PHE A 122 16.96 -4.68 -22.90
CA PHE A 122 16.33 -4.14 -24.10
C PHE A 122 15.38 -5.14 -24.77
N ALA A 123 15.88 -6.35 -25.04
CA ALA A 123 15.08 -7.39 -25.69
C ALA A 123 13.86 -7.79 -24.85
N LEU A 124 14.03 -7.90 -23.52
CA LEU A 124 12.95 -8.19 -22.58
C LEU A 124 11.88 -7.09 -22.58
N GLY A 125 12.29 -5.82 -22.59
CA GLY A 125 11.35 -4.70 -22.64
C GLY A 125 10.52 -4.69 -23.92
N TYR A 126 11.13 -4.90 -25.09
CA TYR A 126 10.41 -5.02 -26.36
C TYR A 126 9.56 -6.28 -26.46
N ASN A 127 10.05 -7.42 -25.98
CA ASN A 127 9.28 -8.66 -25.89
C ASN A 127 8.00 -8.48 -25.06
N TYR A 128 8.12 -7.77 -23.95
CA TYR A 128 6.98 -7.44 -23.10
C TYR A 128 6.02 -6.46 -23.78
N LEU A 129 6.52 -5.44 -24.49
CA LEU A 129 5.68 -4.56 -25.30
C LEU A 129 4.90 -5.35 -26.36
N MET A 130 5.57 -6.24 -27.11
CA MET A 130 4.94 -7.07 -28.13
C MET A 130 3.85 -7.98 -27.56
N LYS A 131 4.05 -8.52 -26.34
CA LYS A 131 3.00 -9.23 -25.61
C LYS A 131 1.73 -8.37 -25.51
N TYR A 132 1.86 -7.11 -25.08
CA TYR A 132 0.71 -6.22 -24.90
C TYR A 132 0.07 -5.78 -26.22
N LEU A 133 0.86 -5.57 -27.26
CA LEU A 133 0.34 -5.25 -28.60
C LEU A 133 -0.57 -6.36 -29.16
N ILE A 134 -0.41 -7.61 -28.71
CA ILE A 134 -1.21 -8.76 -29.17
C ILE A 134 -2.29 -9.19 -28.17
N VAL A 135 -2.05 -9.10 -26.86
CA VAL A 135 -3.05 -9.52 -25.86
C VAL A 135 -4.24 -8.58 -25.79
N THR A 136 -4.05 -7.27 -26.02
CA THR A 136 -5.16 -6.32 -26.10
C THR A 136 -6.15 -6.68 -27.21
N PRO A 137 -5.75 -6.82 -28.50
CA PRO A 137 -6.67 -7.28 -29.54
C PRO A 137 -7.23 -8.68 -29.27
N ASN A 138 -6.49 -9.56 -28.57
CA ASN A 138 -7.02 -10.86 -28.16
C ASN A 138 -8.23 -10.75 -27.22
N ASN A 139 -8.15 -9.88 -26.21
CA ASN A 139 -9.23 -9.65 -25.28
C ASN A 139 -10.44 -8.96 -25.95
N ILE A 140 -10.20 -8.09 -26.93
CA ILE A 140 -11.27 -7.51 -27.76
C ILE A 140 -11.92 -8.58 -28.65
N ASN A 141 -11.11 -9.47 -29.25
CA ASN A 141 -11.64 -10.60 -30.02
C ASN A 141 -12.48 -11.55 -29.16
N ALA A 142 -12.05 -11.81 -27.92
CA ALA A 142 -12.79 -12.57 -26.93
C ALA A 142 -14.12 -11.90 -26.54
N ALA A 143 -14.15 -10.57 -26.41
CA ALA A 143 -15.39 -9.82 -26.24
C ALA A 143 -16.37 -10.07 -27.41
N GLY A 144 -15.84 -10.13 -28.64
CA GLY A 144 -16.60 -10.55 -29.82
C GLY A 144 -17.25 -11.91 -29.69
N LEU A 145 -16.49 -12.91 -29.22
CA LEU A 145 -17.01 -14.26 -28.99
C LEU A 145 -18.15 -14.29 -27.96
N VAL A 146 -18.06 -13.47 -26.92
CA VAL A 146 -19.09 -13.39 -25.87
C VAL A 146 -20.34 -12.65 -26.39
N VAL A 147 -20.18 -11.55 -27.13
CA VAL A 147 -21.29 -10.80 -27.72
C VAL A 147 -22.07 -11.63 -28.74
N GLN A 148 -21.39 -12.54 -29.44
CA GLN A 148 -22.00 -13.51 -30.37
C GLN A 148 -23.05 -14.42 -29.72
N TYR A 149 -23.09 -14.49 -28.39
CA TYR A 149 -24.17 -15.15 -27.66
C TYR A 149 -25.53 -14.46 -27.84
N TRP A 150 -25.58 -13.12 -27.85
CA TRP A 150 -26.85 -12.37 -27.98
C TRP A 150 -27.11 -11.87 -29.39
N THR A 151 -26.09 -11.46 -30.14
CA THR A 151 -26.24 -10.88 -31.47
C THR A 151 -25.14 -11.36 -32.41
N ARG A 152 -25.41 -11.43 -33.71
CA ARG A 152 -24.40 -11.78 -34.73
C ARG A 152 -23.45 -10.63 -35.08
N THR A 153 -23.64 -9.46 -34.49
CA THR A 153 -22.82 -8.27 -34.76
C THR A 153 -21.45 -8.36 -34.09
N ASN A 154 -20.38 -8.13 -34.84
CA ASN A 154 -19.03 -8.05 -34.28
C ASN A 154 -18.83 -6.70 -33.55
N PRO A 155 -18.36 -6.69 -32.29
CA PRO A 155 -18.25 -5.46 -31.50
C PRO A 155 -16.97 -4.67 -31.83
N HIS A 156 -16.85 -4.21 -33.07
CA HIS A 156 -15.74 -3.33 -33.49
C HIS A 156 -15.73 -1.98 -32.76
N ILE A 157 -16.87 -1.59 -32.16
CA ILE A 157 -17.02 -0.41 -31.30
C ILE A 157 -16.18 -0.50 -30.01
N ALA A 158 -15.88 -1.71 -29.52
CA ALA A 158 -15.11 -1.90 -28.29
C ALA A 158 -13.70 -1.29 -28.37
N VAL A 159 -13.08 -1.27 -29.56
CA VAL A 159 -11.77 -0.64 -29.79
C VAL A 159 -11.80 0.86 -29.46
N TRP A 160 -12.82 1.57 -29.95
CA TRP A 160 -12.97 3.01 -29.75
C TRP A 160 -13.34 3.37 -28.30
N MET A 161 -14.15 2.52 -27.66
CA MET A 161 -14.50 2.70 -26.25
C MET A 161 -13.28 2.57 -25.34
N ILE A 162 -12.47 1.52 -25.53
CA ILE A 162 -11.27 1.28 -24.72
C ILE A 162 -10.23 2.39 -24.96
N PHE A 163 -10.08 2.84 -26.21
CA PHE A 163 -9.22 3.97 -26.54
C PHE A 163 -9.65 5.26 -25.84
N ALA A 164 -10.96 5.59 -25.90
CA ALA A 164 -11.50 6.78 -25.26
C ALA A 164 -11.27 6.78 -23.75
N VAL A 165 -11.50 5.63 -23.08
CA VAL A 165 -11.26 5.49 -21.64
C VAL A 165 -9.79 5.73 -21.28
N ASN A 166 -8.85 5.22 -22.08
CA ASN A 166 -7.42 5.38 -21.82
C ASN A 166 -6.90 6.81 -22.04
N LEU A 167 -7.67 7.68 -22.72
CA LEU A 167 -7.36 9.11 -22.86
C LEU A 167 -7.73 9.93 -21.60
N LEU A 168 -8.65 9.43 -20.76
CA LEU A 168 -9.20 10.15 -19.60
C LEU A 168 -8.28 10.19 -18.36
N GLY A 169 -7.02 9.80 -18.49
CA GLY A 169 -6.03 9.87 -17.42
C GLY A 169 -6.08 8.74 -16.40
N VAL A 170 -5.02 8.65 -15.58
CA VAL A 170 -4.81 7.56 -14.62
C VAL A 170 -5.87 7.46 -13.53
N ARG A 171 -6.49 8.58 -13.14
CA ARG A 171 -7.51 8.60 -12.08
C ARG A 171 -8.80 7.92 -12.51
N VAL A 172 -9.27 8.21 -13.73
CA VAL A 172 -10.48 7.60 -14.30
C VAL A 172 -10.24 6.11 -14.56
N PHE A 173 -9.08 5.78 -15.16
CA PHE A 173 -8.64 4.38 -15.30
C PHE A 173 -8.67 3.63 -13.97
N GLY A 174 -8.10 4.22 -12.91
CA GLY A 174 -8.03 3.61 -11.59
C GLY A 174 -9.38 3.34 -10.93
N GLU A 175 -10.35 4.25 -11.05
CA GLU A 175 -11.70 4.03 -10.50
C GLU A 175 -12.48 3.01 -11.34
N LEU A 176 -12.39 3.05 -12.68
CA LEU A 176 -13.02 2.04 -13.54
C LEU A 176 -12.48 0.64 -13.27
N GLU A 177 -11.16 0.49 -13.21
CA GLU A 177 -10.55 -0.81 -12.98
C GLU A 177 -10.79 -1.33 -11.56
N PHE A 178 -10.94 -0.45 -10.56
CA PHE A 178 -11.38 -0.84 -9.22
C PHE A 178 -12.76 -1.52 -9.25
N TRP A 179 -13.74 -0.92 -9.92
CA TRP A 179 -15.09 -1.49 -10.04
C TRP A 179 -15.09 -2.76 -10.90
N PHE A 180 -14.41 -2.75 -12.05
CA PHE A 180 -14.31 -3.93 -12.89
C PHE A 180 -13.64 -5.09 -12.16
N SER A 181 -12.52 -4.86 -11.48
CA SER A 181 -11.84 -5.89 -10.69
C SER A 181 -12.72 -6.41 -9.55
N SER A 182 -13.52 -5.56 -8.91
CA SER A 182 -14.48 -5.99 -7.88
C SER A 182 -15.54 -6.93 -8.46
N ILE A 183 -16.13 -6.59 -9.61
CA ILE A 183 -17.10 -7.42 -10.32
C ILE A 183 -16.47 -8.75 -10.75
N LYS A 184 -15.24 -8.74 -11.27
CA LYS A 184 -14.52 -9.96 -11.69
C LYS A 184 -14.38 -10.95 -10.54
N VAL A 185 -13.94 -10.49 -9.37
CA VAL A 185 -13.73 -11.39 -8.23
C VAL A 185 -15.05 -11.96 -7.72
N ILE A 186 -16.10 -11.13 -7.61
CA ILE A 186 -17.45 -11.59 -7.25
C ILE A 186 -17.96 -12.62 -8.27
N ALA A 187 -17.80 -12.35 -9.57
CA ALA A 187 -18.19 -13.27 -10.63
C ALA A 187 -17.44 -14.60 -10.53
N LEU A 188 -16.13 -14.60 -10.31
CA LEU A 188 -15.33 -15.83 -10.16
C LEU A 188 -15.80 -16.67 -8.97
N ILE A 189 -16.04 -16.05 -7.81
CA ILE A 189 -16.57 -16.74 -6.64
C ILE A 189 -17.96 -17.31 -6.94
N GLY A 190 -18.83 -16.51 -7.57
CA GLY A 190 -20.16 -16.93 -7.99
C GLY A 190 -20.11 -18.13 -8.94
N LEU A 191 -19.21 -18.14 -9.92
CA LEU A 191 -19.02 -19.24 -10.86
C LEU A 191 -18.52 -20.52 -10.19
N LEU A 192 -17.60 -20.40 -9.23
CA LEU A 192 -17.11 -21.53 -8.43
C LEU A 192 -18.23 -22.13 -7.57
N LEU A 193 -18.93 -21.30 -6.80
CA LEU A 193 -20.04 -21.73 -5.95
C LEU A 193 -21.16 -22.34 -6.78
N MET A 194 -21.52 -21.70 -7.89
CA MET A 194 -22.50 -22.22 -8.84
C MET A 194 -22.11 -23.60 -9.35
N GLY A 195 -20.87 -23.79 -9.80
CA GLY A 195 -20.41 -25.10 -10.27
C GLY A 195 -20.48 -26.17 -9.18
N ILE A 196 -20.09 -25.85 -7.94
CA ILE A 196 -20.21 -26.78 -6.80
C ILE A 196 -21.68 -27.09 -6.51
N ILE A 197 -22.57 -26.10 -6.54
CA ILE A 197 -24.02 -26.30 -6.32
C ILE A 197 -24.61 -27.19 -7.42
N ILE A 198 -24.25 -26.96 -8.68
CA ILE A 198 -24.69 -27.79 -9.82
C ILE A 198 -24.20 -29.23 -9.63
N ASP A 199 -22.93 -29.42 -9.27
CA ASP A 199 -22.33 -30.73 -9.04
C ASP A 199 -23.03 -31.52 -7.93
N LEU A 200 -23.38 -30.84 -6.84
CA LEU A 200 -24.05 -31.42 -5.67
C LEU A 200 -25.56 -31.70 -5.88
N GLY A 201 -26.12 -31.37 -7.06
CA GLY A 201 -27.52 -31.63 -7.38
C GLY A 201 -28.47 -30.46 -7.12
N GLY A 202 -27.96 -29.26 -6.86
CA GLY A 202 -28.74 -28.02 -6.77
C GLY A 202 -29.20 -27.45 -8.12
N ASN A 203 -29.23 -28.28 -9.17
CA ASN A 203 -29.70 -27.90 -10.50
C ASN A 203 -31.20 -28.22 -10.68
N PRO A 204 -31.89 -27.66 -11.70
CA PRO A 204 -33.32 -27.88 -11.93
C PRO A 204 -33.75 -29.35 -12.10
N HIS A 205 -32.81 -30.22 -12.48
CA HIS A 205 -33.07 -31.65 -12.62
C HIS A 205 -32.89 -32.42 -11.30
N HIS A 206 -32.46 -31.75 -10.23
CA HIS A 206 -32.11 -32.32 -8.93
C HIS A 206 -31.11 -33.49 -9.03
N ASP A 207 -30.31 -33.50 -10.09
CA ASP A 207 -29.43 -34.61 -10.43
C ASP A 207 -28.01 -34.32 -9.95
N ARG A 208 -27.48 -35.16 -9.07
CA ARG A 208 -26.11 -35.01 -8.56
C ARG A 208 -25.12 -35.57 -9.60
N ILE A 209 -24.25 -34.71 -10.12
CA ILE A 209 -23.23 -35.08 -11.10
C ILE A 209 -22.08 -35.83 -10.39
N GLY A 210 -21.39 -35.16 -9.47
CA GLY A 210 -20.18 -35.68 -8.84
C GLY A 210 -19.09 -35.97 -9.87
N PHE A 211 -18.33 -37.05 -9.65
CA PHE A 211 -17.27 -37.48 -10.58
C PHE A 211 -17.80 -38.21 -11.83
N ARG A 212 -19.03 -37.94 -12.28
CA ARG A 212 -19.64 -38.65 -13.43
C ARG A 212 -18.82 -38.50 -14.70
N TYR A 213 -18.44 -37.27 -15.05
CA TYR A 213 -17.64 -36.99 -16.25
C TYR A 213 -16.17 -37.41 -16.13
N TRP A 214 -15.74 -37.89 -14.95
CA TRP A 214 -14.42 -38.50 -14.75
C TRP A 214 -14.45 -40.02 -14.97
N ARG A 215 -15.63 -40.61 -15.17
CA ARG A 215 -15.83 -42.04 -15.42
C ARG A 215 -16.22 -42.27 -16.87
N ALA A 216 -16.22 -43.54 -17.30
CA ALA A 216 -16.68 -43.90 -18.64
C ALA A 216 -18.16 -43.46 -18.85
N PRO A 217 -18.53 -42.96 -20.05
CA PRO A 217 -17.77 -42.99 -21.31
C PRO A 217 -16.79 -41.82 -21.52
N ASP A 218 -16.88 -40.71 -20.78
CA ASP A 218 -16.00 -39.53 -20.96
C ASP A 218 -14.56 -39.81 -20.50
N GLY A 219 -14.42 -40.35 -19.29
CA GLY A 219 -13.15 -40.72 -18.68
C GLY A 219 -12.33 -39.53 -18.16
N PRO A 220 -11.29 -39.80 -17.34
CA PRO A 220 -10.52 -38.75 -16.68
C PRO A 220 -9.54 -38.03 -17.62
N MET A 221 -9.08 -38.70 -18.68
CA MET A 221 -8.08 -38.20 -19.61
C MET A 221 -8.66 -38.05 -21.02
N GLY A 222 -8.36 -36.92 -21.67
CA GLY A 222 -8.78 -36.64 -23.03
C GLY A 222 -7.97 -37.42 -24.06
N LYS A 223 -8.63 -37.77 -25.17
CA LYS A 223 -8.04 -38.53 -26.30
C LYS A 223 -7.71 -37.61 -27.47
N TYR A 224 -7.04 -36.49 -27.17
CA TYR A 224 -6.72 -35.48 -28.17
C TYR A 224 -5.73 -36.02 -29.21
N LEU A 225 -6.04 -35.78 -30.49
CA LEU A 225 -5.25 -36.25 -31.64
C LEU A 225 -5.18 -37.78 -31.83
N LEU A 226 -6.09 -38.55 -31.24
CA LEU A 226 -6.11 -40.01 -31.40
C LEU A 226 -6.22 -40.43 -32.87
N ASP A 227 -7.04 -39.73 -33.65
CA ASP A 227 -7.25 -40.00 -35.08
C ASP A 227 -6.00 -39.73 -35.94
N GLN A 228 -5.07 -38.88 -35.47
CA GLN A 228 -3.84 -38.54 -36.19
C GLN A 228 -2.66 -39.39 -35.75
N VAL A 229 -2.57 -39.71 -34.45
CA VAL A 229 -1.42 -40.40 -33.86
C VAL A 229 -1.62 -41.92 -33.87
N HIS A 230 -2.88 -42.38 -33.88
CA HIS A 230 -3.27 -43.81 -33.85
C HIS A 230 -2.73 -44.60 -32.64
N ASP A 231 -2.27 -43.91 -31.59
CA ASP A 231 -1.77 -44.48 -30.34
C ASP A 231 -2.46 -43.78 -29.15
N LEU A 232 -3.13 -44.57 -28.32
CA LEU A 232 -3.92 -44.05 -27.20
C LEU A 232 -3.05 -43.45 -26.08
N PRO A 233 -2.04 -44.14 -25.52
CA PRO A 233 -1.10 -43.54 -24.57
C PRO A 233 -0.48 -42.22 -25.04
N VAL A 234 -0.02 -42.16 -26.29
CA VAL A 234 0.60 -40.94 -26.85
C VAL A 234 -0.44 -39.83 -26.99
N SER A 235 -1.64 -40.15 -27.49
CA SER A 235 -2.75 -39.18 -27.59
C SER A 235 -3.12 -38.59 -26.22
N ILE A 236 -3.17 -39.42 -25.17
CA ILE A 236 -3.42 -38.96 -23.79
C ILE A 236 -2.32 -38.02 -23.32
N PHE A 237 -1.06 -38.37 -23.55
CA PHE A 237 0.08 -37.52 -23.19
C PHE A 237 0.04 -36.17 -23.92
N LEU A 238 -0.23 -36.16 -25.23
CA LEU A 238 -0.35 -34.94 -26.02
C LEU A 238 -1.56 -34.09 -25.60
N GLY A 239 -2.66 -34.73 -25.19
CA GLY A 239 -3.81 -34.05 -24.59
C GLY A 239 -3.45 -33.32 -23.31
N PHE A 240 -2.78 -34.00 -22.38
CA PHE A 240 -2.22 -33.38 -21.17
C PHE A 240 -1.23 -32.26 -21.52
N TRP A 241 -0.29 -32.49 -22.44
CA TRP A 241 0.70 -31.50 -22.84
C TRP A 241 0.05 -30.23 -23.41
N ALA A 242 -0.99 -30.38 -24.23
CA ALA A 242 -1.73 -29.25 -24.75
C ALA A 242 -2.33 -28.38 -23.62
N THR A 243 -2.77 -28.98 -22.51
CA THR A 243 -3.27 -28.21 -21.36
C THR A 243 -2.20 -27.34 -20.71
N LEU A 244 -0.91 -27.72 -20.75
CA LEU A 244 0.18 -26.88 -20.26
C LEU A 244 0.28 -25.57 -21.04
N THR A 245 0.05 -25.62 -22.35
CA THR A 245 0.08 -24.44 -23.22
C THR A 245 -1.09 -23.48 -22.94
N ASN A 246 -2.28 -24.03 -22.72
CA ASN A 246 -3.46 -23.27 -22.32
C ASN A 246 -3.28 -22.65 -20.92
N ALA A 247 -2.75 -23.43 -19.98
CA ALA A 247 -2.45 -22.96 -18.62
C ALA A 247 -1.42 -21.84 -18.63
N LEU A 248 -0.37 -21.95 -19.44
CA LEU A 248 0.64 -20.89 -19.61
C LEU A 248 -0.02 -19.58 -20.04
N PHE A 249 -0.90 -19.60 -21.04
CA PHE A 249 -1.67 -18.42 -21.42
C PHE A 249 -2.55 -17.89 -20.27
N ALA A 250 -3.19 -18.78 -19.51
CA ALA A 250 -4.03 -18.39 -18.39
C ALA A 250 -3.25 -17.69 -17.26
N TYR A 251 -2.03 -18.11 -16.98
CA TYR A 251 -1.20 -17.56 -15.90
C TYR A 251 -0.34 -16.35 -16.31
N ILE A 252 -0.20 -16.04 -17.59
CA ILE A 252 0.55 -14.85 -18.03
C ILE A 252 -0.19 -13.58 -17.61
N GLY A 253 0.57 -12.59 -17.11
CA GLY A 253 0.02 -11.36 -16.51
C GLY A 253 0.02 -11.41 -14.98
N THR A 254 0.35 -12.55 -14.38
CA THR A 254 0.58 -12.66 -12.93
C THR A 254 1.86 -11.94 -12.48
N GLU A 255 2.80 -11.69 -13.40
CA GLU A 255 4.07 -10.99 -13.16
C GLU A 255 3.95 -9.49 -12.82
N LEU A 256 2.74 -8.92 -12.89
CA LEU A 256 2.46 -7.53 -12.56
C LEU A 256 2.40 -7.32 -11.03
N ILE A 257 3.55 -7.18 -10.37
CA ILE A 257 3.63 -6.76 -8.96
C ILE A 257 4.24 -5.36 -8.89
N GLY A 258 3.39 -4.34 -8.84
CA GLY A 258 3.76 -2.99 -8.41
C GLY A 258 3.19 -2.75 -7.02
N ALA A 259 4.01 -2.25 -6.09
CA ALA A 259 3.58 -2.00 -4.73
C ALA A 259 4.21 -0.72 -4.18
N GLU A 260 3.42 0.04 -3.42
CA GLU A 260 3.94 1.01 -2.47
C GLU A 260 4.64 0.25 -1.34
N ASN A 261 5.78 0.73 -0.82
CA ASN A 261 6.72 -0.07 -0.01
C ASN A 261 6.90 -1.53 -0.52
N PRO A 262 7.72 -1.70 -1.57
CA PRO A 262 7.95 -3.00 -2.20
C PRO A 262 8.39 -4.10 -1.22
N ARG A 263 9.22 -3.80 -0.22
CA ARG A 263 9.77 -4.80 0.72
C ARG A 263 8.71 -5.50 1.55
N LYS A 264 7.68 -4.78 1.98
CA LYS A 264 6.55 -5.34 2.73
C LYS A 264 5.46 -5.90 1.82
N ASN A 265 5.09 -5.14 0.78
CA ASN A 265 3.89 -5.45 0.00
C ASN A 265 4.11 -6.48 -1.12
N ILE A 266 5.34 -6.66 -1.61
CA ILE A 266 5.66 -7.73 -2.57
C ILE A 266 5.47 -9.12 -1.94
N PRO A 267 6.01 -9.45 -0.75
CA PRO A 267 5.76 -10.74 -0.11
C PRO A 267 4.27 -11.04 0.10
N ILE A 268 3.49 -10.02 0.49
CA ILE A 268 2.03 -10.12 0.64
C ILE A 268 1.38 -10.43 -0.71
N ALA A 269 1.77 -9.73 -1.78
CA ALA A 269 1.25 -9.95 -3.13
C ALA A 269 1.58 -11.35 -3.67
N ILE A 270 2.76 -11.90 -3.36
CA ILE A 270 3.15 -13.27 -3.73
C ILE A 270 2.29 -14.29 -3.00
N ARG A 271 2.05 -14.11 -1.69
CA ARG A 271 1.16 -14.98 -0.91
C ARG A 271 -0.27 -14.96 -1.47
N ARG A 272 -0.78 -13.77 -1.79
CA ARG A 272 -2.10 -13.63 -2.45
C ARG A 272 -2.13 -14.29 -3.82
N THR A 273 -1.04 -14.21 -4.59
CA THR A 273 -0.90 -14.88 -5.88
C THR A 273 -0.94 -16.39 -5.74
N PHE A 274 -0.29 -16.97 -4.73
CA PHE A 274 -0.37 -18.40 -4.44
C PHE A 274 -1.82 -18.87 -4.21
N PHE A 275 -2.55 -18.20 -3.32
CA PHE A 275 -3.96 -18.55 -3.08
C PHE A 275 -4.84 -18.30 -4.30
N ARG A 276 -4.57 -17.25 -5.08
CA ARG A 276 -5.26 -16.99 -6.36
C ARG A 276 -5.09 -18.16 -7.33
N ILE A 277 -3.87 -18.70 -7.46
CA ILE A 277 -3.57 -19.87 -8.30
C ILE A 277 -4.35 -21.09 -7.80
N LEU A 278 -4.35 -21.35 -6.49
CA LEU A 278 -5.02 -22.51 -5.91
C LEU A 278 -6.55 -22.44 -6.04
N VAL A 279 -7.17 -21.32 -5.64
CA VAL A 279 -8.63 -21.19 -5.57
C VAL A 279 -9.24 -20.97 -6.94
N PHE A 280 -8.78 -19.95 -7.67
CA PHE A 280 -9.45 -19.56 -8.91
C PHE A 280 -9.00 -20.38 -10.10
N TYR A 281 -7.70 -20.69 -10.21
CA TYR A 281 -7.21 -21.45 -11.36
C TYR A 281 -7.38 -22.95 -11.16
N VAL A 282 -6.75 -23.54 -10.13
CA VAL A 282 -6.83 -24.99 -9.88
C VAL A 282 -8.24 -25.38 -9.44
N GLY A 283 -8.83 -24.68 -8.48
CA GLY A 283 -10.22 -24.89 -8.06
C GLY A 283 -11.22 -24.65 -9.20
N GLY A 284 -11.01 -23.61 -10.01
CA GLY A 284 -11.85 -23.32 -11.18
C GLY A 284 -11.85 -24.44 -12.21
N VAL A 285 -10.68 -24.93 -12.61
CA VAL A 285 -10.62 -26.03 -13.58
C VAL A 285 -11.07 -27.36 -13.00
N PHE A 286 -10.89 -27.58 -11.69
CA PHE A 286 -11.43 -28.75 -11.00
C PHE A 286 -12.95 -28.76 -11.07
N VAL A 287 -13.61 -27.64 -10.72
CA VAL A 287 -15.06 -27.49 -10.80
C VAL A 287 -15.55 -27.64 -12.24
N ILE A 288 -14.90 -27.00 -13.22
CA ILE A 288 -15.21 -27.17 -14.65
C ILE A 288 -15.16 -28.65 -15.06
N GLY A 289 -14.12 -29.38 -14.63
CA GLY A 289 -13.97 -30.80 -14.90
C GLY A 289 -15.03 -31.69 -14.24
N LEU A 290 -15.69 -31.23 -13.18
CA LEU A 290 -16.81 -31.94 -12.55
C LEU A 290 -18.13 -31.71 -13.28
N VAL A 291 -18.39 -30.47 -13.71
CA VAL A 291 -19.72 -30.07 -14.20
C VAL A 291 -19.88 -30.05 -15.72
N VAL A 292 -18.79 -30.22 -16.49
CA VAL A 292 -18.85 -30.25 -17.96
C VAL A 292 -18.19 -31.52 -18.51
N PRO A 293 -18.87 -32.28 -19.38
CA PRO A 293 -18.26 -33.41 -20.07
C PRO A 293 -17.22 -32.91 -21.08
N SER A 294 -16.02 -33.51 -21.07
CA SER A 294 -14.94 -33.15 -21.98
C SER A 294 -15.25 -33.41 -23.46
N THR A 295 -16.29 -34.20 -23.74
CA THR A 295 -16.74 -34.57 -25.08
C THR A 295 -17.74 -33.58 -25.68
N ASP A 296 -18.19 -32.57 -24.94
CA ASP A 296 -19.23 -31.64 -25.39
C ASP A 296 -18.75 -30.66 -26.48
N ASP A 297 -19.45 -30.60 -27.61
CA ASP A 297 -19.10 -29.80 -28.80
C ASP A 297 -19.22 -28.29 -28.61
N SER A 298 -19.88 -27.84 -27.54
CA SER A 298 -19.95 -26.42 -27.16
C SER A 298 -18.73 -25.93 -26.38
N LEU A 299 -17.84 -26.83 -25.92
CA LEU A 299 -16.56 -26.45 -25.27
C LEU A 299 -15.55 -25.83 -26.22
N PHE A 300 -15.68 -26.10 -27.53
CA PHE A 300 -14.75 -25.63 -28.54
C PHE A 300 -15.34 -24.42 -29.26
N VAL A 301 -14.68 -23.27 -29.11
CA VAL A 301 -15.08 -21.97 -29.70
C VAL A 301 -15.26 -22.03 -31.23
N ALA A 302 -14.80 -23.08 -31.90
CA ALA A 302 -14.90 -23.25 -33.35
C ALA A 302 -16.16 -23.99 -33.84
N THR A 303 -17.19 -24.23 -33.02
CA THR A 303 -18.44 -24.81 -33.54
C THR A 303 -19.17 -23.85 -34.49
N LYS A 304 -19.42 -24.33 -35.70
CA LYS A 304 -20.02 -23.63 -36.84
C LYS A 304 -21.22 -22.76 -36.45
N ALA A 305 -21.05 -21.44 -36.47
CA ALA A 305 -22.02 -20.42 -36.90
C ALA A 305 -23.50 -20.55 -36.48
N LYS A 306 -23.82 -21.18 -35.35
CA LYS A 306 -25.14 -21.06 -34.72
C LYS A 306 -25.02 -20.09 -33.56
N ALA A 307 -25.88 -19.06 -33.57
CA ALA A 307 -26.03 -18.17 -32.42
C ALA A 307 -26.33 -19.02 -31.17
N GLY A 308 -25.61 -18.79 -30.08
CA GLY A 308 -25.75 -19.56 -28.83
C GLY A 308 -24.56 -20.45 -28.45
N ALA A 309 -23.44 -20.46 -29.19
CA ALA A 309 -22.22 -21.14 -28.75
C ALA A 309 -21.65 -20.47 -27.49
N ALA A 310 -21.41 -21.26 -26.44
CA ALA A 310 -20.93 -20.77 -25.17
C ALA A 310 -19.43 -20.43 -25.25
N ALA A 311 -19.07 -19.16 -24.99
CA ALA A 311 -17.68 -18.74 -24.95
C ALA A 311 -16.89 -19.30 -23.76
N SER A 312 -17.57 -19.86 -22.75
CA SER A 312 -16.95 -20.32 -21.50
C SER A 312 -17.55 -21.66 -21.04
N PRO A 313 -16.75 -22.58 -20.47
CA PRO A 313 -17.25 -23.83 -19.88
C PRO A 313 -18.29 -23.61 -18.78
N PHE A 314 -18.22 -22.50 -18.05
CA PHE A 314 -19.23 -22.20 -17.03
C PHE A 314 -20.61 -21.92 -17.63
N VAL A 315 -20.67 -21.35 -18.83
CA VAL A 315 -21.93 -21.15 -19.58
C VAL A 315 -22.41 -22.48 -20.16
N VAL A 316 -21.49 -23.35 -20.57
CA VAL A 316 -21.82 -24.72 -21.01
C VAL A 316 -22.49 -25.47 -19.86
N ALA A 317 -21.90 -25.43 -18.65
CA ALA A 317 -22.42 -26.10 -17.47
C ALA A 317 -23.88 -25.73 -17.18
N THR A 318 -24.20 -24.43 -17.16
CA THR A 318 -25.57 -23.95 -16.91
C THR A 318 -26.54 -24.25 -18.04
N THR A 319 -26.05 -24.32 -19.28
CA THR A 319 -26.86 -24.73 -20.44
C THR A 319 -27.22 -26.21 -20.37
N LEU A 320 -26.27 -27.06 -20.00
CA LEU A 320 -26.48 -28.51 -19.87
C LEU A 320 -27.53 -28.85 -18.81
N VAL A 321 -27.58 -28.09 -17.72
CA VAL A 321 -28.57 -28.29 -16.65
C VAL A 321 -29.83 -27.44 -16.79
N GLY A 322 -30.02 -26.76 -17.92
CA GLY A 322 -31.27 -26.06 -18.26
C GLY A 322 -31.52 -24.72 -17.56
N ILE A 323 -30.51 -24.06 -16.98
CA ILE A 323 -30.67 -22.77 -16.28
C ILE A 323 -30.60 -21.60 -17.28
N LYS A 324 -31.76 -21.17 -17.78
CA LYS A 324 -31.86 -20.18 -18.88
C LYS A 324 -31.37 -18.78 -18.53
N VAL A 325 -31.74 -18.24 -17.37
CA VAL A 325 -31.45 -16.83 -17.01
C VAL A 325 -29.97 -16.63 -16.67
N LEU A 326 -29.36 -17.60 -15.99
CA LEU A 326 -27.99 -17.50 -15.48
C LEU A 326 -26.96 -17.42 -16.61
N ASN A 327 -27.21 -18.05 -17.76
CA ASN A 327 -26.37 -17.94 -18.95
C ASN A 327 -26.14 -16.48 -19.38
N HIS A 328 -27.19 -15.64 -19.34
CA HIS A 328 -27.08 -14.23 -19.71
C HIS A 328 -26.26 -13.44 -18.70
N VAL A 329 -26.44 -13.71 -17.40
CA VAL A 329 -25.68 -13.06 -16.32
C VAL A 329 -24.20 -13.41 -16.41
N ILE A 330 -23.88 -14.70 -16.63
CA ILE A 330 -22.50 -15.17 -16.77
C ILE A 330 -21.86 -14.52 -18.00
N ASN A 331 -22.49 -14.58 -19.17
CA ASN A 331 -21.93 -13.95 -20.36
C ASN A 331 -21.74 -12.44 -20.17
N ALA A 332 -22.66 -11.75 -19.49
CA ALA A 332 -22.50 -10.32 -19.20
C ALA A 332 -21.30 -10.04 -18.28
N ALA A 333 -21.13 -10.87 -17.24
CA ALA A 333 -19.97 -10.79 -16.36
C ALA A 333 -18.66 -11.07 -17.11
N ILE A 334 -18.64 -12.06 -18.00
CA ILE A 334 -17.48 -12.37 -18.85
C ILE A 334 -17.19 -11.21 -19.81
N LEU A 335 -18.21 -10.56 -20.38
CA LEU A 335 -18.01 -9.40 -21.26
C LEU A 335 -17.31 -8.25 -20.51
N ILE A 336 -17.76 -7.95 -19.28
CA ILE A 336 -17.09 -6.96 -18.41
C ILE A 336 -15.64 -7.40 -18.11
N PHE A 337 -15.44 -8.69 -17.84
CA PHE A 337 -14.16 -9.28 -17.55
C PHE A 337 -13.14 -9.04 -18.66
N VAL A 338 -13.51 -9.37 -19.90
CA VAL A 338 -12.62 -9.28 -21.07
C VAL A 338 -12.37 -7.83 -21.50
N LEU A 339 -13.37 -6.95 -21.41
CA LEU A 339 -13.21 -5.53 -21.72
C LEU A 339 -12.28 -4.83 -20.71
N SER A 340 -12.41 -5.18 -19.43
CA SER A 340 -11.51 -4.67 -18.40
C SER A 340 -10.08 -5.20 -18.55
N ALA A 341 -9.90 -6.47 -18.93
CA ALA A 341 -8.58 -7.00 -19.27
C ALA A 341 -7.96 -6.24 -20.45
N ALA A 342 -8.70 -6.03 -21.54
CA ALA A 342 -8.23 -5.25 -22.69
C ALA A 342 -7.85 -3.80 -22.31
N ASN A 343 -8.65 -3.16 -21.46
CA ASN A 343 -8.37 -1.81 -20.94
C ASN A 343 -7.06 -1.76 -20.14
N SER A 344 -6.84 -2.71 -19.24
CA SER A 344 -5.60 -2.81 -18.46
C SER A 344 -4.38 -3.11 -19.33
N ASP A 345 -4.53 -4.00 -20.32
CA ASP A 345 -3.45 -4.34 -21.24
C ASP A 345 -3.00 -3.13 -22.08
N LEU A 346 -3.94 -2.33 -22.57
CA LEU A 346 -3.63 -1.13 -23.34
C LEU A 346 -2.92 -0.07 -22.48
N TYR A 347 -3.36 0.08 -21.22
CA TYR A 347 -2.74 0.95 -20.24
C TYR A 347 -1.29 0.55 -19.95
N ILE A 348 -1.01 -0.74 -19.81
CA ILE A 348 0.33 -1.29 -19.54
C ILE A 348 1.22 -1.19 -20.80
N GLY A 349 0.70 -1.55 -21.98
CA GLY A 349 1.43 -1.49 -23.24
C GLY A 349 1.92 -0.07 -23.55
N SER A 350 1.04 0.92 -23.44
CA SER A 350 1.38 2.33 -23.68
C SER A 350 2.46 2.85 -22.71
N ARG A 351 2.45 2.42 -21.45
CA ARG A 351 3.46 2.79 -20.44
C ARG A 351 4.76 2.05 -20.59
N THR A 352 4.72 0.79 -21.05
CA THR A 352 5.93 0.02 -21.38
C THR A 352 6.68 0.70 -22.52
N LEU A 353 5.96 1.12 -23.58
CA LEU A 353 6.56 1.86 -24.70
C LEU A 353 7.08 3.24 -24.28
N TYR A 354 6.33 3.97 -23.45
CA TYR A 354 6.82 5.23 -22.87
C TYR A 354 8.10 5.01 -22.05
N GLY A 355 8.15 3.98 -21.20
CA GLY A 355 9.34 3.65 -20.39
C GLY A 355 10.56 3.33 -21.25
N LEU A 356 10.38 2.52 -22.30
CA LEU A 356 11.43 2.27 -23.29
C LEU A 356 11.90 3.57 -23.98
N ALA A 357 10.98 4.49 -24.26
CA ALA A 357 11.32 5.76 -24.87
C ALA A 357 12.14 6.62 -23.92
N VAL A 358 11.70 6.79 -22.66
CA VAL A 358 12.41 7.53 -21.60
C VAL A 358 13.86 7.06 -21.48
N GLU A 359 14.09 5.74 -21.55
CA GLU A 359 15.41 5.11 -21.51
C GLU A 359 16.26 5.29 -22.79
N GLY A 360 15.78 6.01 -23.79
CA GLY A 360 16.45 6.15 -25.09
C GLY A 360 16.46 4.88 -25.93
N LYS A 361 15.68 3.86 -25.53
CA LYS A 361 15.56 2.57 -26.22
C LYS A 361 14.44 2.56 -27.28
N ALA A 362 13.55 3.56 -27.27
CA ALA A 362 12.54 3.79 -28.29
C ALA A 362 12.56 5.25 -28.76
N PRO A 363 11.98 5.58 -29.94
CA PRO A 363 11.98 6.95 -30.47
C PRO A 363 11.41 7.99 -29.49
N ALA A 364 12.05 9.16 -29.42
CA ALA A 364 11.71 10.21 -28.45
C ALA A 364 10.27 10.74 -28.55
N ILE A 365 9.58 10.56 -29.70
CA ILE A 365 8.16 10.90 -29.86
C ILE A 365 7.27 10.24 -28.79
N PHE A 366 7.63 9.04 -28.33
CA PHE A 366 6.88 8.26 -27.36
C PHE A 366 7.06 8.73 -25.91
N LYS A 367 7.97 9.69 -25.66
CA LYS A 367 8.11 10.36 -24.35
C LYS A 367 7.03 11.41 -24.09
N ARG A 368 6.33 11.90 -25.12
CA ARG A 368 5.37 13.01 -24.95
C ARG A 368 4.14 12.58 -24.14
N VAL A 369 3.78 13.39 -23.16
CA VAL A 369 2.59 13.22 -22.31
C VAL A 369 1.59 14.37 -22.51
N ASN A 370 0.30 14.11 -22.32
CA ASN A 370 -0.73 15.16 -22.29
C ASN A 370 -0.82 15.82 -20.90
N ARG A 371 -1.65 16.87 -20.74
CA ARG A 371 -1.88 17.58 -19.47
C ARG A 371 -2.36 16.69 -18.31
N MET A 372 -2.85 15.49 -18.60
CA MET A 372 -3.34 14.51 -17.62
C MET A 372 -2.30 13.43 -17.29
N GLY A 373 -1.08 13.52 -17.83
CA GLY A 373 -0.02 12.53 -17.63
C GLY A 373 -0.21 11.25 -18.45
N VAL A 374 -0.91 11.30 -19.59
CA VAL A 374 -1.11 10.16 -20.50
C VAL A 374 -0.10 10.22 -21.66
N PRO A 375 0.67 9.15 -21.93
CA PRO A 375 1.62 9.11 -23.05
C PRO A 375 0.87 8.86 -24.37
N TYR A 376 0.24 9.90 -24.90
CA TYR A 376 -0.71 9.78 -26.02
C TYR A 376 -0.11 9.19 -27.31
N PRO A 377 1.15 9.44 -27.72
CA PRO A 377 1.70 8.81 -28.93
C PRO A 377 1.89 7.30 -28.74
N SER A 378 2.33 6.90 -27.55
CA SER A 378 2.47 5.49 -27.18
C SER A 378 1.12 4.79 -27.13
N LEU A 379 0.10 5.47 -26.60
CA LEU A 379 -1.27 4.98 -26.58
C LEU A 379 -1.85 4.83 -27.98
N ILE A 380 -1.66 5.82 -28.86
CA ILE A 380 -2.10 5.75 -30.27
C ILE A 380 -1.46 4.55 -30.96
N LEU A 381 -0.14 4.38 -30.85
CA LEU A 381 0.53 3.24 -31.48
C LEU A 381 -0.01 1.91 -30.96
N CYS A 382 -0.15 1.75 -29.64
CA CYS A 382 -0.71 0.51 -29.08
C CYS A 382 -2.16 0.27 -29.55
N THR A 383 -2.95 1.33 -29.70
CA THR A 383 -4.33 1.25 -30.20
C THR A 383 -4.39 0.87 -31.67
N LEU A 384 -3.42 1.30 -32.49
CA LEU A 384 -3.34 0.88 -33.89
C LEU A 384 -3.20 -0.65 -34.03
N PHE A 385 -2.51 -1.30 -33.10
CA PHE A 385 -2.43 -2.77 -33.06
C PHE A 385 -3.75 -3.44 -32.66
N CYS A 386 -4.67 -2.74 -31.99
CA CYS A 386 -6.01 -3.27 -31.70
C CYS A 386 -6.82 -3.55 -32.99
N PHE A 387 -6.49 -2.89 -34.11
CA PHE A 387 -7.12 -3.19 -35.41
C PHE A 387 -6.76 -4.59 -35.93
N LEU A 388 -5.78 -5.29 -35.36
CA LEU A 388 -5.54 -6.71 -35.66
C LEU A 388 -6.75 -7.59 -35.33
N VAL A 389 -7.68 -7.13 -34.49
CA VAL A 389 -8.95 -7.84 -34.24
C VAL A 389 -9.76 -8.06 -35.52
N PHE A 390 -9.65 -7.16 -36.52
CA PHE A 390 -10.36 -7.27 -37.80
C PHE A 390 -9.90 -8.45 -38.67
N LEU A 391 -8.84 -9.17 -38.29
CA LEU A 391 -8.53 -10.47 -38.88
C LEU A 391 -9.71 -11.45 -38.73
N ASN A 392 -10.59 -11.25 -37.74
CA ASN A 392 -11.81 -12.04 -37.56
C ASN A 392 -12.90 -11.81 -38.63
N VAL A 393 -12.70 -10.83 -39.53
CA VAL A 393 -13.59 -10.62 -40.68
C VAL A 393 -13.25 -11.61 -41.79
N SER A 394 -11.96 -11.91 -41.98
CA SER A 394 -11.49 -12.86 -43.01
C SER A 394 -11.32 -14.29 -42.48
N SER A 395 -11.16 -14.47 -41.18
CA SER A 395 -11.00 -15.75 -40.48
C SER A 395 -12.00 -15.85 -39.33
N SER A 396 -12.27 -17.05 -38.78
CA SER A 396 -13.18 -17.13 -37.62
C SER A 396 -12.56 -16.51 -36.36
N SER A 397 -13.40 -15.90 -35.51
CA SER A 397 -12.96 -15.34 -34.21
C SER A 397 -12.22 -16.37 -33.35
N ALA A 398 -12.62 -17.65 -33.39
CA ALA A 398 -11.95 -18.74 -32.68
C ALA A 398 -10.52 -19.00 -33.20
N LYS A 399 -10.33 -18.92 -34.53
CA LYS A 399 -9.02 -19.11 -35.17
C LYS A 399 -8.07 -17.98 -34.81
N VAL A 400 -8.56 -16.74 -34.90
CA VAL A 400 -7.80 -15.53 -34.52
C VAL A 400 -7.45 -15.53 -33.03
N PHE A 401 -8.39 -15.97 -32.16
CA PHE A 401 -8.12 -16.14 -30.73
C PHE A 401 -6.96 -17.13 -30.52
N THR A 402 -6.95 -18.27 -31.22
CA THR A 402 -5.87 -19.26 -31.13
C THR A 402 -4.52 -18.67 -31.56
N TRP A 403 -4.47 -17.91 -32.66
CA TRP A 403 -3.26 -17.24 -33.11
C TRP A 403 -2.70 -16.26 -32.07
N PHE A 404 -3.55 -15.43 -31.48
CA PHE A 404 -3.12 -14.48 -30.47
C PHE A 404 -2.75 -15.16 -29.15
N VAL A 405 -3.48 -16.18 -28.71
CA VAL A 405 -3.10 -17.01 -27.56
C VAL A 405 -1.71 -17.59 -27.76
N ASN A 406 -1.40 -18.12 -28.95
CA ASN A 406 -0.08 -18.62 -29.29
C ASN A 406 0.99 -17.52 -29.20
N LEU A 407 0.79 -16.37 -29.82
CA LEU A 407 1.78 -15.29 -29.76
C LEU A 407 2.02 -14.81 -28.31
N VAL A 408 0.94 -14.49 -27.59
CA VAL A 408 1.00 -13.96 -26.22
C VAL A 408 1.68 -14.95 -25.29
N SER A 409 1.37 -16.24 -25.39
CA SER A 409 1.99 -17.23 -24.51
C SER A 409 3.47 -17.45 -24.78
N THR A 410 3.95 -17.29 -26.02
CA THR A 410 5.40 -17.37 -26.31
C THR A 410 6.12 -16.13 -25.77
N PHE A 411 5.60 -14.92 -26.02
CA PHE A 411 6.18 -13.69 -25.46
C PHE A 411 6.18 -13.70 -23.92
N GLY A 412 5.11 -14.18 -23.29
CA GLY A 412 5.03 -14.33 -21.84
C GLY A 412 6.02 -15.36 -21.30
N ALA A 413 6.16 -16.52 -21.95
CA ALA A 413 7.15 -17.51 -21.56
C ALA A 413 8.59 -17.00 -21.66
N ILE A 414 8.93 -16.28 -22.72
CA ILE A 414 10.24 -15.62 -22.84
C ILE A 414 10.47 -14.63 -21.70
N THR A 415 9.43 -13.88 -21.30
CA THR A 415 9.48 -12.98 -20.15
C THR A 415 9.82 -13.74 -18.86
N TRP A 416 9.13 -14.86 -18.59
CA TRP A 416 9.37 -15.70 -17.41
C TRP A 416 10.75 -16.36 -17.42
N MET A 417 11.24 -16.78 -18.59
CA MET A 417 12.61 -17.28 -18.75
C MET A 417 13.63 -16.18 -18.39
N CYS A 418 13.44 -14.95 -18.88
CA CYS A 418 14.34 -13.84 -18.56
C CYS A 418 14.30 -13.45 -17.08
N ILE A 419 13.12 -13.46 -16.44
CA ILE A 419 12.97 -13.23 -15.01
C ILE A 419 13.74 -14.29 -14.21
N SER A 420 13.52 -15.57 -14.53
CA SER A 420 14.18 -16.69 -13.84
C SER A 420 15.69 -16.65 -14.03
N TYR A 421 16.16 -16.32 -15.24
CA TYR A 421 17.58 -16.18 -15.54
C TYR A 421 18.22 -14.99 -14.81
N SER A 422 17.52 -13.84 -14.74
CA SER A 422 17.97 -12.67 -13.98
C SER A 422 18.10 -13.01 -12.49
N HIS A 423 17.16 -13.78 -11.94
CA HIS A 423 17.25 -14.26 -10.55
C HIS A 423 18.43 -15.20 -10.31
N ILE A 424 18.70 -16.13 -11.24
CA ILE A 424 19.87 -17.01 -11.16
C ILE A 424 21.18 -16.19 -11.13
N LYS A 425 21.25 -15.10 -11.92
CA LYS A 425 22.41 -14.20 -11.94
C LYS A 425 22.52 -13.37 -10.67
N PHE A 426 21.41 -12.84 -10.17
CA PHE A 426 21.33 -12.17 -8.87
C PHE A 426 21.86 -13.06 -7.73
N MET A 427 21.43 -14.32 -7.69
CA MET A 427 21.87 -15.31 -6.69
C MET A 427 23.37 -15.62 -6.79
N LYS A 428 23.91 -15.68 -8.01
CA LYS A 428 25.36 -15.83 -8.23
C LYS A 428 26.13 -14.58 -7.79
N ALA A 429 25.58 -13.39 -7.99
CA ALA A 429 26.19 -12.14 -7.56
C ALA A 429 26.26 -12.04 -6.02
N LEU A 430 25.18 -12.34 -5.31
CA LEU A 430 25.17 -12.40 -3.83
C LEU A 430 26.28 -13.31 -3.29
N LYS A 431 26.39 -14.52 -3.86
CA LYS A 431 27.43 -15.48 -3.46
C LYS A 431 28.84 -14.98 -3.78
N ALA A 432 29.06 -14.37 -4.96
CA ALA A 432 30.36 -13.86 -5.37
C ALA A 432 30.84 -12.67 -4.53
N GLN A 433 29.90 -11.87 -3.99
CA GLN A 433 30.17 -10.68 -3.19
C GLN A 433 30.05 -10.93 -1.68
N GLY A 434 29.89 -12.19 -1.24
CA GLY A 434 29.86 -12.57 0.17
C GLY A 434 28.64 -12.13 0.97
N ARG A 435 27.52 -11.78 0.31
CA ARG A 435 26.28 -11.34 0.97
C ARG A 435 25.36 -12.54 1.25
N SER A 436 24.88 -12.67 2.50
CA SER A 436 23.97 -13.76 2.83
C SER A 436 22.57 -13.49 2.26
N ARG A 437 21.86 -14.57 1.92
CA ARG A 437 20.44 -14.49 1.57
C ARG A 437 19.54 -14.23 2.77
N ASP A 438 20.06 -14.46 3.98
CA ASP A 438 19.35 -14.17 5.22
C ASP A 438 19.26 -12.66 5.48
N ASP A 439 20.10 -11.87 4.82
CA ASP A 439 20.09 -10.39 4.87
C ASP A 439 19.10 -9.78 3.87
N LEU A 440 18.31 -10.60 3.17
CA LEU A 440 17.31 -10.13 2.21
C LEU A 440 15.97 -9.86 2.91
N PRO A 441 15.27 -8.75 2.60
CA PRO A 441 13.95 -8.45 3.17
C PRO A 441 12.90 -9.55 2.91
N TYR A 442 13.07 -10.28 1.81
CA TYR A 442 12.25 -11.43 1.46
C TYR A 442 13.13 -12.52 0.86
N LYS A 443 13.10 -13.69 1.49
CA LYS A 443 13.83 -14.88 1.05
C LYS A 443 12.87 -15.80 0.31
N ALA A 444 13.09 -16.00 -1.00
CA ALA A 444 12.18 -16.86 -1.76
C ALA A 444 12.40 -18.35 -1.43
N PRO A 445 11.32 -19.12 -1.27
CA PRO A 445 11.39 -20.55 -1.00
C PRO A 445 11.92 -21.33 -2.21
N PHE A 446 12.48 -22.52 -1.97
CA PHE A 446 13.01 -23.44 -2.98
C PHE A 446 14.21 -22.94 -3.81
N GLN A 447 14.77 -21.77 -3.52
CA GLN A 447 15.88 -21.21 -4.27
C GLN A 447 17.24 -21.76 -3.82
N PRO A 448 18.21 -21.95 -4.75
CA PRO A 448 18.19 -21.54 -6.17
C PRO A 448 17.52 -22.52 -7.14
N TRP A 449 17.17 -23.73 -6.69
CA TRP A 449 16.64 -24.80 -7.54
C TRP A 449 15.31 -24.44 -8.19
N GLY A 450 14.48 -23.66 -7.49
CA GLY A 450 13.20 -23.14 -7.97
C GLY A 450 13.33 -22.33 -9.26
N SER A 451 14.27 -21.37 -9.33
CA SER A 451 14.48 -20.60 -10.57
C SER A 451 15.03 -21.43 -11.72
N TRP A 452 15.89 -22.42 -11.45
CA TRP A 452 16.37 -23.34 -12.49
C TRP A 452 15.25 -24.22 -13.03
N PHE A 453 14.43 -24.78 -12.14
CA PHE A 453 13.26 -25.56 -12.52
C PHE A 453 12.28 -24.71 -13.34
N ALA A 454 11.95 -23.50 -12.90
CA ALA A 454 11.06 -22.60 -13.63
C ALA A 454 11.60 -22.23 -15.01
N LEU A 455 12.90 -21.95 -15.13
CA LEU A 455 13.56 -21.67 -16.40
C LEU A 455 13.48 -22.86 -17.36
N ILE A 456 13.89 -24.05 -16.91
CA ILE A 456 13.94 -25.26 -17.72
C ILE A 456 12.52 -25.71 -18.11
N ALA A 457 11.58 -25.74 -17.15
CA ALA A 457 10.20 -26.13 -17.42
C ALA A 457 9.55 -25.18 -18.44
N THR A 458 9.72 -23.87 -18.28
CA THR A 458 9.18 -22.88 -19.23
C THR A 458 9.81 -23.02 -20.61
N LEU A 459 11.13 -23.28 -20.68
CA LEU A 459 11.83 -23.54 -21.94
C LEU A 459 11.26 -24.76 -22.67
N ILE A 460 11.10 -25.89 -21.97
CA ILE A 460 10.57 -27.13 -22.56
C ILE A 460 9.13 -26.94 -23.00
N ILE A 461 8.27 -26.33 -22.17
CA ILE A 461 6.89 -26.00 -22.53
C ILE A 461 6.87 -25.16 -23.81
N THR A 462 7.68 -24.10 -23.88
CA THR A 462 7.73 -23.19 -25.04
C THR A 462 8.20 -23.90 -26.30
N PHE A 463 9.20 -24.76 -26.18
CA PHE A 463 9.76 -25.49 -27.32
C PHE A 463 8.77 -26.48 -27.94
N PHE A 464 8.07 -27.26 -27.11
CA PHE A 464 7.07 -28.23 -27.59
C PHE A 464 5.65 -27.68 -27.64
N LYS A 465 5.45 -26.38 -27.46
CA LYS A 465 4.11 -25.79 -27.42
C LYS A 465 3.34 -25.97 -28.73
N GLY A 466 4.01 -25.73 -29.86
CA GLY A 466 3.41 -25.83 -31.19
C GLY A 466 3.61 -27.21 -31.81
N PHE A 467 3.52 -28.29 -31.02
CA PHE A 467 3.72 -29.65 -31.52
C PHE A 467 2.58 -30.07 -32.48
N ASP A 468 1.35 -29.64 -32.21
CA ASP A 468 0.15 -29.97 -33.01
C ASP A 468 0.19 -29.30 -34.39
N THR A 469 1.01 -28.25 -34.57
CA THR A 469 1.21 -27.58 -35.85
C THR A 469 1.94 -28.44 -36.86
N PHE A 470 2.52 -29.57 -36.46
CA PHE A 470 3.22 -30.51 -37.33
C PHE A 470 2.32 -31.69 -37.76
N MET A 471 1.07 -31.76 -37.29
CA MET A 471 0.19 -32.93 -37.44
C MET A 471 -1.23 -32.57 -37.92
N PRO A 472 -1.46 -32.28 -39.23
CA PRO A 472 -0.47 -32.04 -40.29
C PRO A 472 0.13 -30.62 -40.22
N PHE A 473 1.12 -30.32 -41.05
CA PHE A 473 1.80 -29.02 -41.01
C PHE A 473 0.83 -27.85 -41.30
N LYS A 474 0.70 -26.94 -40.33
CA LYS A 474 -0.16 -25.75 -40.40
C LYS A 474 0.67 -24.48 -40.25
N THR A 475 0.97 -23.83 -41.38
CA THR A 475 1.85 -22.66 -41.46
C THR A 475 1.45 -21.51 -40.54
N ASP A 476 0.14 -21.21 -40.44
CA ASP A 476 -0.38 -20.13 -39.60
C ASP A 476 -0.15 -20.37 -38.10
N THR A 477 -0.46 -21.57 -37.61
CA THR A 477 -0.21 -21.95 -36.21
C THR A 477 1.27 -22.14 -35.90
N PHE A 478 2.07 -22.60 -36.86
CA PHE A 478 3.52 -22.71 -36.73
C PHE A 478 4.15 -21.32 -36.54
N ILE A 479 3.85 -20.37 -37.44
CA ILE A 479 4.37 -19.00 -37.35
C ILE A 479 3.94 -18.36 -36.03
N THR A 480 2.66 -18.43 -35.67
CA THR A 480 2.15 -17.79 -34.45
C THR A 480 2.66 -18.43 -33.16
N SER A 481 3.07 -19.71 -33.20
CA SER A 481 3.67 -20.39 -32.03
C SER A 481 5.14 -20.02 -31.82
N TYR A 482 5.91 -19.83 -32.90
CA TYR A 482 7.37 -19.74 -32.79
C TYR A 482 7.98 -18.37 -33.17
N ILE A 483 7.28 -17.48 -33.88
CA ILE A 483 7.86 -16.21 -34.39
C ILE A 483 8.43 -15.29 -33.29
N ALA A 484 7.88 -15.35 -32.08
CA ALA A 484 8.40 -14.55 -30.96
C ALA A 484 9.85 -14.91 -30.58
N ILE A 485 10.27 -16.16 -30.79
CA ILE A 485 11.63 -16.63 -30.46
C ILE A 485 12.70 -15.92 -31.32
N PRO A 486 12.68 -16.02 -32.67
CA PRO A 486 13.66 -15.32 -33.49
C PRO A 486 13.55 -13.80 -33.33
N VAL A 487 12.35 -13.25 -33.16
CA VAL A 487 12.19 -11.80 -32.90
C VAL A 487 12.93 -11.36 -31.64
N PHE A 488 12.83 -12.12 -30.55
CA PHE A 488 13.57 -11.85 -29.32
C PHE A 488 15.09 -11.89 -29.54
N PHE A 489 15.60 -12.94 -30.20
CA PHE A 489 17.03 -13.07 -30.48
C PHE A 489 17.55 -11.99 -31.44
N LEU A 490 16.74 -11.56 -32.40
CA LEU A 490 17.07 -10.44 -33.30
C LEU A 490 17.16 -9.12 -32.54
N LEU A 491 16.22 -8.82 -31.64
CA LEU A 491 16.27 -7.63 -30.80
C LEU A 491 17.48 -7.65 -29.84
N TRP A 492 17.74 -8.81 -29.24
CA TRP A 492 18.89 -9.01 -28.36
C TRP A 492 20.21 -8.84 -29.12
N GLY A 493 20.34 -9.49 -30.28
CA GLY A 493 21.51 -9.41 -31.16
C GLY A 493 21.73 -8.01 -31.72
N TYR A 494 20.67 -7.32 -32.17
CA TYR A 494 20.73 -5.96 -32.66
C TYR A 494 21.35 -5.01 -31.63
N TYR A 495 20.82 -5.01 -30.40
CA TYR A 495 21.32 -4.12 -29.36
C TYR A 495 22.76 -4.47 -28.97
N LYS A 496 23.06 -5.76 -28.89
CA LYS A 496 24.40 -6.26 -28.56
C LYS A 496 25.44 -5.87 -29.60
N LEU A 497 25.12 -5.95 -30.90
CA LEU A 497 26.01 -5.53 -31.99
C LEU A 497 26.16 -4.01 -32.05
N ARG A 498 25.08 -3.25 -31.84
CA ARG A 498 25.08 -1.78 -31.95
C ARG A 498 25.77 -1.08 -30.78
N HIS A 499 25.64 -1.62 -29.57
CA HIS A 499 26.17 -1.04 -28.33
C HIS A 499 27.34 -1.84 -27.74
N LYS A 500 27.74 -2.96 -28.37
CA LYS A 500 28.87 -3.82 -27.97
C LYS A 500 28.83 -4.22 -26.48
N THR A 501 27.64 -4.50 -25.97
CA THR A 501 27.47 -4.84 -24.55
C THR A 501 27.99 -6.24 -24.23
N THR A 502 28.45 -6.42 -22.99
CA THR A 502 28.96 -7.68 -22.47
C THR A 502 28.11 -8.17 -21.30
N VAL A 503 28.17 -9.48 -21.03
CA VAL A 503 27.48 -10.05 -19.86
C VAL A 503 28.26 -9.64 -18.62
N ILE A 504 27.56 -9.08 -17.64
CA ILE A 504 28.16 -8.58 -16.39
C ILE A 504 28.68 -9.78 -15.58
N ALA A 505 29.93 -9.72 -15.12
CA ALA A 505 30.49 -10.76 -14.27
C ALA A 505 29.86 -10.68 -12.87
N ALA A 506 29.65 -11.83 -12.22
CA ALA A 506 28.90 -11.89 -10.95
C ALA A 506 29.49 -10.99 -9.83
N LYS A 507 30.82 -10.80 -9.82
CA LYS A 507 31.53 -9.91 -8.90
C LYS A 507 31.28 -8.41 -9.15
N ASP A 508 30.96 -8.05 -10.40
CA ASP A 508 30.80 -6.67 -10.87
C ASP A 508 29.31 -6.28 -10.99
N VAL A 509 28.39 -7.19 -10.66
CA VAL A 509 26.95 -6.89 -10.64
C VAL A 509 26.65 -5.88 -9.55
N ASP A 510 25.99 -4.80 -9.92
CA ASP A 510 25.60 -3.74 -8.99
C ASP A 510 24.45 -4.19 -8.05
N LEU A 511 24.80 -4.44 -6.79
CA LEU A 511 23.88 -4.74 -5.69
C LEU A 511 23.70 -3.57 -4.70
N VAL A 512 24.34 -2.42 -4.93
CA VAL A 512 24.49 -1.35 -3.92
C VAL A 512 23.79 -0.05 -4.34
N THR A 513 23.84 0.31 -5.63
CA THR A 513 23.31 1.61 -6.09
C THR A 513 21.81 1.73 -5.82
N GLY A 514 21.40 2.81 -5.15
CA GLY A 514 20.03 3.03 -4.73
C GLY A 514 19.57 2.23 -3.51
N LEU A 515 20.41 1.35 -2.94
CA LEU A 515 20.05 0.59 -1.73
C LEU A 515 19.82 1.54 -0.55
N ARG A 516 20.71 2.52 -0.35
CA ARG A 516 20.57 3.53 0.73
C ARG A 516 19.24 4.29 0.65
N THR A 517 18.85 4.75 -0.54
CA THR A 517 17.58 5.46 -0.72
C THR A 517 16.38 4.56 -0.43
N ILE A 518 16.46 3.27 -0.79
CA ILE A 518 15.40 2.29 -0.52
C ILE A 518 15.33 1.98 0.98
N ASP A 519 16.48 1.84 1.65
CA ASP A 519 16.55 1.63 3.10
C ASP A 519 15.97 2.84 3.86
N GLU A 520 16.28 4.06 3.42
CA GLU A 520 15.72 5.29 3.98
C GLU A 520 14.20 5.40 3.72
N GLU A 521 13.73 5.07 2.52
CA GLU A 521 12.30 5.03 2.19
C GLU A 521 11.54 3.96 2.97
N GLU A 522 12.13 2.77 3.15
CA GLU A 522 11.55 1.72 3.97
C GLU A 522 11.54 2.12 5.45
N ALA A 523 12.62 2.70 5.97
CA ALA A 523 12.66 3.18 7.35
C ALA A 523 11.60 4.27 7.59
N LYS A 524 11.41 5.18 6.63
CA LYS A 524 10.31 6.16 6.66
C LYS A 524 8.96 5.48 6.65
N PHE A 525 8.72 4.53 5.74
CA PHE A 525 7.45 3.82 5.70
C PHE A 525 7.18 2.98 6.95
N ILE A 526 8.18 2.31 7.52
CA ILE A 526 8.05 1.55 8.77
C ILE A 526 7.76 2.51 9.92
N ALA A 527 8.40 3.68 9.95
CA ALA A 527 8.09 4.71 10.94
C ALA A 527 6.65 5.25 10.78
N GLU A 528 6.21 5.51 9.55
CA GLU A 528 4.83 5.92 9.23
C GLU A 528 3.83 4.80 9.59
N GLU A 529 4.11 3.54 9.26
CA GLU A 529 3.20 2.44 9.57
C GLU A 529 3.16 2.10 11.07
N ALA A 530 4.28 2.23 11.77
CA ALA A 530 4.32 2.17 13.23
C ALA A 530 3.59 3.35 13.88
N ALA A 531 3.50 4.49 13.18
CA ALA A 531 2.73 5.67 13.59
C ALA A 531 1.24 5.60 13.23
N LYS A 532 0.79 4.63 12.40
CA LYS A 532 -0.64 4.42 12.08
C LYS A 532 -1.37 3.73 13.24
N PRO A 533 -2.47 4.31 13.76
CA PRO A 533 -3.23 3.69 14.85
C PRO A 533 -3.90 2.38 14.42
N ALA A 534 -4.08 1.46 15.36
CA ALA A 534 -4.77 0.20 15.12
C ALA A 534 -6.22 0.46 14.63
N PRO A 535 -6.75 -0.31 13.66
CA PRO A 535 -8.05 -0.05 13.07
C PRO A 535 -9.19 -0.13 14.10
N THR A 536 -10.06 0.89 14.11
CA THR A 536 -11.22 1.05 14.99
C THR A 536 -12.37 0.09 14.63
N GLY A 537 -13.15 -0.32 15.64
CA GLY A 537 -14.08 -1.46 15.58
C GLY A 537 -15.13 -1.48 14.45
N LEU A 538 -15.63 -0.33 13.99
CA LEU A 538 -16.62 -0.25 12.90
C LEU A 538 -16.00 -0.23 11.50
N ALA A 539 -14.80 0.36 11.35
CA ALA A 539 -13.99 0.25 10.13
C ALA A 539 -13.42 -1.17 9.97
N LYS A 540 -13.16 -1.85 11.10
CA LYS A 540 -13.01 -3.30 11.15
C LYS A 540 -14.25 -3.96 10.58
N ILE A 541 -15.47 -3.75 11.05
CA ILE A 541 -16.63 -4.52 10.56
C ILE A 541 -16.89 -4.35 9.05
N TRP A 542 -16.85 -3.12 8.49
CA TRP A 542 -17.11 -2.93 7.05
C TRP A 542 -15.98 -3.38 6.12
N PHE A 543 -14.71 -3.19 6.53
CA PHE A 543 -13.56 -3.61 5.74
C PHE A 543 -13.15 -5.06 6.05
N THR A 544 -13.64 -5.67 7.13
CA THR A 544 -13.34 -7.04 7.54
C THR A 544 -14.47 -7.96 7.13
N GLU A 545 -15.75 -7.62 7.12
CA GLU A 545 -16.77 -8.64 6.78
C GLU A 545 -16.91 -8.93 5.28
N LEU A 546 -16.89 -7.92 4.41
CA LEU A 546 -16.93 -8.16 2.96
C LEU A 546 -15.57 -8.60 2.42
N VAL A 547 -14.49 -7.96 2.86
CA VAL A 547 -13.13 -8.32 2.44
C VAL A 547 -12.62 -9.57 3.17
N THR A 548 -13.09 -9.90 4.37
CA THR A 548 -12.80 -11.20 5.01
C THR A 548 -13.75 -12.31 4.63
N VAL A 549 -14.95 -12.10 4.08
CA VAL A 549 -15.56 -13.22 3.31
C VAL A 549 -14.73 -13.54 2.06
N LEU A 550 -14.13 -12.53 1.44
CA LEU A 550 -13.16 -12.66 0.33
C LEU A 550 -11.76 -13.16 0.75
N ILE A 551 -11.30 -12.87 1.98
CA ILE A 551 -9.98 -13.24 2.54
C ILE A 551 -10.04 -14.51 3.40
N ILE A 552 -11.17 -14.85 4.03
CA ILE A 552 -11.37 -16.10 4.79
C ILE A 552 -11.30 -17.30 3.85
N MET A 553 -11.64 -17.13 2.56
CA MET A 553 -11.36 -18.16 1.54
C MET A 553 -9.89 -18.25 1.11
N THR A 554 -9.03 -17.34 1.59
CA THR A 554 -7.57 -17.40 1.49
C THR A 554 -6.95 -17.51 2.89
N LEU A 555 -7.11 -18.70 3.48
CA LEU A 555 -6.56 -19.16 4.77
C LEU A 555 -5.32 -18.37 5.26
N ASP A 556 -5.52 -17.46 6.23
CA ASP A 556 -4.42 -16.87 7.00
C ASP A 556 -3.95 -17.87 8.06
N PHE A 557 -3.02 -18.76 7.67
CA PHE A 557 -2.24 -19.53 8.62
C PHE A 557 -1.07 -18.66 9.13
N ARG A 558 -1.27 -17.99 10.27
CA ARG A 558 -0.15 -17.71 11.18
C ARG A 558 0.15 -19.02 11.92
N THR A 559 1.18 -19.72 11.48
CA THR A 559 1.82 -20.83 12.20
C THR A 559 2.25 -20.36 13.60
N ARG A 560 1.48 -20.74 14.62
CA ARG A 560 1.95 -20.94 15.98
C ARG A 560 2.27 -22.42 16.12
N GLU A 561 3.54 -22.77 16.33
CA GLU A 561 3.91 -24.10 16.77
C GLU A 561 4.57 -24.06 18.16
N GLN A 562 3.91 -24.83 19.06
CA GLN A 562 4.42 -25.64 20.16
C GLN A 562 4.85 -24.89 21.45
N ASN A 563 4.32 -25.20 22.65
CA ASN A 563 4.14 -26.54 23.22
C ASN A 563 3.02 -26.69 24.28
N LEU A 564 2.43 -27.89 24.29
CA LEU A 564 1.88 -28.72 25.39
C LEU A 564 0.63 -28.29 26.22
N LYS A 565 -0.44 -29.08 26.06
CA LYS A 565 -1.59 -29.34 26.97
C LYS A 565 -1.24 -30.57 27.85
N PRO A 566 -1.97 -30.97 28.93
CA PRO A 566 -3.42 -30.75 29.16
C PRO A 566 -3.96 -30.60 30.61
N ASN A 567 -5.22 -30.13 30.64
CA ASN A 567 -6.36 -30.60 31.45
C ASN A 567 -6.89 -29.81 32.67
N THR A 568 -8.19 -29.52 32.53
CA THR A 568 -9.33 -29.55 33.48
C THR A 568 -9.72 -28.32 34.33
N LEU A 569 -11.01 -28.00 34.16
CA LEU A 569 -12.03 -27.51 35.10
C LEU A 569 -12.42 -26.02 35.07
N LEU A 570 -13.67 -25.87 34.60
CA LEU A 570 -14.78 -25.06 35.11
C LEU A 570 -14.71 -23.54 34.96
N ALA A 571 -15.80 -23.05 34.36
CA ALA A 571 -16.15 -21.66 34.23
C ALA A 571 -16.30 -20.99 35.61
N SER A 572 -15.58 -19.91 35.80
CA SER A 572 -15.98 -18.79 36.65
C SER A 572 -15.62 -17.51 35.91
N GLU A 573 -16.59 -16.63 35.72
CA GLU A 573 -16.38 -15.27 35.25
C GLU A 573 -15.38 -14.57 36.17
N VAL A 574 -14.15 -14.42 35.68
CA VAL A 574 -13.17 -13.50 36.24
C VAL A 574 -12.98 -12.45 35.16
N THR A 575 -13.41 -11.21 35.45
CA THR A 575 -12.95 -10.01 34.78
C THR A 575 -11.43 -10.01 34.85
N MET A 576 -10.77 -10.53 33.80
CA MET A 576 -9.32 -10.45 33.70
C MET A 576 -8.95 -8.99 33.55
N SER A 577 -8.53 -8.36 34.65
CA SER A 577 -7.74 -7.14 34.61
C SER A 577 -6.51 -7.45 33.76
N LEU A 578 -6.35 -6.75 32.62
CA LEU A 578 -5.10 -6.77 31.90
C LEU A 578 -3.97 -6.41 32.89
N PRO A 579 -2.82 -7.09 32.87
CA PRO A 579 -1.73 -6.76 33.78
C PRO A 579 -1.37 -5.27 33.65
N ALA A 580 -1.30 -4.57 34.79
CA ALA A 580 -0.87 -3.18 34.87
C ALA A 580 0.64 -3.13 34.58
N ILE A 581 1.00 -2.79 33.34
CA ILE A 581 2.38 -2.71 32.89
C ILE A 581 2.73 -1.22 32.79
N SER A 582 3.62 -0.78 33.67
CA SER A 582 4.05 0.62 33.77
C SER A 582 5.02 0.98 32.64
N ARG A 583 4.83 2.17 32.09
CA ARG A 583 5.84 2.89 31.31
C ARG A 583 7.08 3.23 32.16
N THR A 584 8.19 3.54 31.51
CA THR A 584 9.46 4.01 32.10
C THR A 584 9.87 5.36 31.51
N ALA A 585 10.72 6.13 32.17
CA ALA A 585 11.22 7.40 31.65
C ALA A 585 12.40 7.16 30.70
N ILE A 586 12.16 7.28 29.39
CA ILE A 586 13.18 7.05 28.36
C ILE A 586 14.08 8.27 28.13
N LYS A 587 13.64 9.46 28.52
CA LYS A 587 14.43 10.71 28.39
C LYS A 587 14.01 11.74 29.43
N LYS A 588 14.96 12.37 30.09
CA LYS A 588 14.74 13.48 31.04
C LYS A 588 15.36 14.75 30.46
N VAL A 589 14.60 15.83 30.39
CA VAL A 589 15.00 17.11 29.80
C VAL A 589 14.75 18.24 30.79
N PHE A 590 15.78 18.98 31.14
CA PHE A 590 15.67 20.14 32.01
C PHE A 590 15.05 21.33 31.26
N ALA A 591 14.05 21.97 31.86
CA ALA A 591 13.37 23.13 31.32
C ALA A 591 14.13 24.41 31.70
N VAL A 592 15.02 24.82 30.79
CA VAL A 592 15.85 26.02 30.96
C VAL A 592 14.96 27.26 30.87
N GLU A 593 15.17 28.20 31.79
CA GLU A 593 14.44 29.47 31.80
C GLU A 593 14.97 30.41 30.71
N THR A 594 14.07 31.00 29.94
CA THR A 594 14.37 31.89 28.81
C THR A 594 13.32 33.01 28.76
N PRO A 595 13.68 34.26 28.41
CA PRO A 595 12.69 35.31 28.14
C PRO A 595 11.87 35.02 26.87
N GLU A 596 10.57 35.34 26.89
CA GLU A 596 9.64 35.19 25.76
C GLU A 596 8.55 36.29 25.80
N GLY A 597 7.95 36.62 24.66
CA GLY A 597 6.92 37.66 24.58
C GLY A 597 7.39 39.05 25.03
N ALA A 598 6.50 39.81 25.67
CA ALA A 598 6.81 41.14 26.20
C ALA A 598 7.38 41.05 27.62
N GLY A 599 8.52 40.38 27.81
CA GLY A 599 9.23 40.31 29.10
C GLY A 599 8.78 39.19 30.04
N ALA A 600 8.03 38.19 29.56
CA ALA A 600 7.69 37.00 30.35
C ALA A 600 8.89 36.05 30.44
N LEU A 601 8.98 35.28 31.53
CA LEU A 601 9.97 34.21 31.67
C LEU A 601 9.29 32.86 31.46
N VAL A 602 9.84 32.04 30.57
CA VAL A 602 9.31 30.70 30.27
C VAL A 602 10.39 29.65 30.48
N ARG A 603 10.01 28.50 31.04
CA ARG A 603 10.84 27.30 31.06
C ARG A 603 10.40 26.36 29.97
N ARG A 604 11.16 26.30 28.87
CA ARG A 604 10.84 25.47 27.71
C ARG A 604 11.52 24.12 27.80
N SER A 605 10.74 23.05 27.72
CA SER A 605 11.27 21.68 27.69
C SER A 605 11.02 21.00 26.34
N ILE A 606 9.76 20.90 25.91
CA ILE A 606 9.35 20.43 24.58
C ILE A 606 9.45 21.62 23.61
N GLY A 607 9.95 21.37 22.39
CA GLY A 607 10.26 22.41 21.41
C GLY A 607 11.68 22.99 21.55
N SER A 608 12.41 22.62 22.62
CA SER A 608 13.85 22.91 22.75
C SER A 608 14.69 22.03 21.82
N MET A 609 15.97 22.38 21.60
CA MET A 609 16.89 21.51 20.85
C MET A 609 17.02 20.11 21.47
N ALA A 610 16.86 20.00 22.79
CA ALA A 610 16.90 18.72 23.49
C ALA A 610 15.65 17.86 23.22
N LEU A 611 14.53 18.45 22.78
CA LEU A 611 13.26 17.75 22.58
C LEU A 611 12.38 18.43 21.51
N ARG A 612 12.89 18.53 20.28
CA ARG A 612 12.25 19.27 19.18
C ARG A 612 11.17 18.49 18.42
N ASN A 613 11.04 17.17 18.62
CA ASN A 613 10.19 16.27 17.84
C ASN A 613 9.44 15.26 18.73
N LEU A 614 8.48 15.71 19.55
CA LEU A 614 7.69 14.83 20.43
C LEU A 614 6.21 14.77 20.00
N THR A 615 5.91 14.15 18.85
CA THR A 615 4.52 14.08 18.32
C THR A 615 3.51 13.54 19.35
N PRO A 616 2.32 14.15 19.53
CA PRO A 616 1.81 15.35 18.86
C PRO A 616 2.18 16.68 19.54
N PHE A 617 3.05 16.66 20.55
CA PHE A 617 3.44 17.83 21.32
C PHE A 617 4.55 18.63 20.62
N LEU A 618 4.24 19.88 20.34
CA LEU A 618 5.10 20.79 19.60
C LEU A 618 5.96 21.63 20.55
N LEU A 619 5.37 22.06 21.66
CA LEU A 619 6.00 22.95 22.63
C LEU A 619 5.34 22.80 24.00
N LEU A 620 6.14 22.91 25.06
CA LEU A 620 5.65 23.07 26.43
C LEU A 620 6.50 24.13 27.14
N ASP A 621 5.83 25.22 27.51
CA ASP A 621 6.37 26.30 28.31
C ASP A 621 5.70 26.34 29.67
N HIS A 622 6.51 26.38 30.72
CA HIS A 622 6.06 26.80 32.05
C HIS A 622 6.37 28.29 32.20
N PHE A 623 5.34 29.12 32.10
CA PHE A 623 5.47 30.56 32.14
C PHE A 623 5.33 31.11 33.56
N HIS A 624 6.06 32.18 33.83
CA HIS A 624 5.97 33.00 35.02
C HIS A 624 5.99 34.45 34.58
N VAL A 625 4.86 35.15 34.79
CA VAL A 625 4.63 36.47 34.21
C VAL A 625 4.51 37.49 35.33
N LYS A 626 5.53 38.34 35.46
CA LYS A 626 5.56 39.44 36.43
C LYS A 626 4.69 40.61 35.96
N GLU A 627 4.41 41.54 36.87
CA GLU A 627 3.74 42.79 36.53
C GLU A 627 4.49 43.55 35.43
N GLY A 628 3.76 44.02 34.41
CA GLY A 628 4.32 44.67 33.23
C GLY A 628 4.79 43.73 32.11
N ALA A 629 4.70 42.40 32.29
CA ALA A 629 4.99 41.41 31.25
C ALA A 629 3.72 40.69 30.77
N GLY A 630 3.76 40.08 29.58
CA GLY A 630 2.63 39.31 29.05
C GLY A 630 2.81 38.83 27.62
N PHE A 631 1.73 38.26 27.07
CA PHE A 631 1.67 37.80 25.68
C PHE A 631 0.62 38.65 24.93
N PRO A 632 1.01 39.82 24.40
CA PRO A 632 0.11 40.69 23.64
C PRO A 632 -0.29 40.03 22.32
N ASP A 633 -1.10 40.70 21.50
CA ASP A 633 -1.64 40.21 20.23
C ASP A 633 -0.59 39.48 19.37
N HIS A 634 -0.78 38.17 19.17
CA HIS A 634 0.09 37.34 18.35
C HIS A 634 -0.70 36.28 17.56
N PRO A 635 -0.24 35.91 16.34
CA PRO A 635 -0.96 34.97 15.49
C PRO A 635 -0.56 33.53 15.78
N HIS A 636 -1.49 32.58 15.61
CA HIS A 636 -1.24 31.14 15.52
C HIS A 636 -1.94 30.51 14.32
N ARG A 637 -1.37 29.43 13.79
CA ARG A 637 -2.01 28.62 12.72
C ARG A 637 -1.56 27.16 12.80
N GLY A 638 -2.50 26.24 12.59
CA GLY A 638 -2.24 24.80 12.42
C GLY A 638 -2.00 24.01 13.71
N GLN A 639 -2.27 24.58 14.88
CA GLN A 639 -2.07 23.93 16.18
C GLN A 639 -3.23 24.22 17.14
N ALA A 640 -3.35 23.42 18.21
CA ALA A 640 -4.12 23.76 19.39
C ALA A 640 -3.19 24.24 20.51
N THR A 641 -3.61 25.27 21.23
CA THR A 641 -2.94 25.79 22.41
C THR A 641 -3.76 25.46 23.65
N VAL A 642 -3.08 25.01 24.69
CA VAL A 642 -3.67 24.69 25.99
C VAL A 642 -3.00 25.53 27.05
N THR A 643 -3.78 26.43 27.65
CA THR A 643 -3.33 27.36 28.69
C THR A 643 -3.90 26.87 30.01
N TYR A 644 -3.04 26.41 30.92
CA TYR A 644 -3.44 25.87 32.22
C TYR A 644 -2.80 26.65 33.37
N MET A 645 -3.62 27.23 34.26
CA MET A 645 -3.12 28.06 35.35
C MET A 645 -2.79 27.24 36.60
N LEU A 646 -1.52 27.30 37.04
CA LEU A 646 -1.03 26.70 38.28
C LEU A 646 -1.21 27.64 39.47
N GLU A 647 -0.95 28.94 39.28
CA GLU A 647 -1.08 30.00 40.27
C GLU A 647 -1.58 31.29 39.60
N GLY A 648 -2.36 32.12 40.32
CA GLY A 648 -2.87 33.38 39.79
C GLY A 648 -3.95 33.21 38.71
N SER A 649 -4.07 34.19 37.82
CA SER A 649 -5.05 34.20 36.73
C SER A 649 -4.57 34.95 35.50
N SER A 650 -5.10 34.61 34.32
CA SER A 650 -4.82 35.27 33.05
C SER A 650 -6.13 35.58 32.32
N GLN A 651 -6.19 36.70 31.63
CA GLN A 651 -7.25 37.00 30.66
C GLN A 651 -6.85 36.53 29.27
N HIS A 652 -7.83 36.12 28.49
CA HIS A 652 -7.69 35.74 27.09
C HIS A 652 -8.71 36.46 26.23
N GLU A 653 -8.29 36.86 25.03
CA GLU A 653 -9.15 37.35 23.97
C GLU A 653 -8.65 36.89 22.60
N ASP A 654 -9.55 36.58 21.66
CA ASP A 654 -9.17 36.19 20.30
C ASP A 654 -10.00 36.85 19.19
N SER A 655 -9.46 36.82 17.97
CA SER A 655 -10.06 37.39 16.76
C SER A 655 -11.34 36.67 16.29
N ALA A 656 -11.69 35.53 16.89
CA ALA A 656 -12.96 34.85 16.64
C ALA A 656 -14.08 35.33 17.59
N GLY A 657 -13.74 36.18 18.57
CA GLY A 657 -14.67 36.81 19.50
C GLY A 657 -14.80 36.09 20.83
N HIS A 658 -13.95 35.10 21.12
CA HIS A 658 -13.91 34.48 22.45
C HIS A 658 -13.11 35.35 23.41
N LYS A 659 -13.56 35.38 24.67
CA LYS A 659 -12.86 36.06 25.76
C LYS A 659 -13.21 35.44 27.10
N GLY A 660 -12.26 35.42 28.02
CA GLY A 660 -12.41 34.76 29.31
C GLY A 660 -11.31 35.11 30.30
N THR A 661 -11.51 34.70 31.56
CA THR A 661 -10.48 34.77 32.60
C THR A 661 -10.20 33.36 33.09
N ILE A 662 -9.00 32.88 32.81
CA ILE A 662 -8.50 31.59 33.27
C ILE A 662 -7.96 31.80 34.68
N VAL A 663 -8.68 31.30 35.68
CA VAL A 663 -8.26 31.32 37.08
C VAL A 663 -7.44 30.08 37.42
N GLN A 664 -6.80 30.07 38.59
CA GLN A 664 -6.07 28.90 39.10
C GLN A 664 -6.87 27.59 38.98
N GLY A 665 -6.25 26.57 38.39
CA GLY A 665 -6.86 25.28 38.11
C GLY A 665 -7.84 25.26 36.92
N GLY A 666 -8.09 26.40 36.29
CA GLY A 666 -8.82 26.54 35.03
C GLY A 666 -7.96 26.23 33.81
N VAL A 667 -8.63 25.90 32.70
CA VAL A 667 -7.98 25.54 31.43
C VAL A 667 -8.69 26.22 30.27
N GLN A 668 -7.90 26.73 29.34
CA GLN A 668 -8.34 27.13 28.01
C GLN A 668 -7.76 26.18 26.97
N TRP A 669 -8.59 25.73 26.04
CA TRP A 669 -8.21 24.91 24.90
C TRP A 669 -8.67 25.56 23.60
N MET A 670 -7.75 26.22 22.90
CA MET A 670 -8.02 26.94 21.67
C MET A 670 -7.43 26.17 20.47
N CYS A 671 -8.21 25.92 19.42
CA CYS A 671 -7.71 25.34 18.18
C CYS A 671 -7.60 26.41 17.10
N ALA A 672 -6.37 26.84 16.80
CA ALA A 672 -6.08 27.91 15.84
C ALA A 672 -6.45 27.54 14.40
N GLY A 673 -6.40 26.25 14.03
CA GLY A 673 -6.85 25.76 12.72
C GLY A 673 -6.27 26.56 11.54
N LYS A 674 -7.14 27.24 10.77
CA LYS A 674 -6.77 28.07 9.61
C LYS A 674 -6.15 29.43 9.98
N GLY A 675 -6.12 29.84 11.24
CA GLY A 675 -5.50 31.08 11.67
C GLY A 675 -6.32 31.77 12.75
N ILE A 676 -5.66 32.26 13.79
CA ILE A 676 -6.27 33.10 14.83
C ILE A 676 -5.23 34.08 15.35
N ILE A 677 -5.63 35.32 15.68
CA ILE A 677 -4.82 36.20 16.53
C ILE A 677 -5.46 36.18 17.92
N HIS A 678 -4.63 36.07 18.94
CA HIS A 678 -5.08 36.10 20.33
C HIS A 678 -4.10 36.83 21.23
N ALA A 679 -4.55 37.18 22.43
CA ALA A 679 -3.75 37.76 23.48
C ALA A 679 -4.03 37.04 24.79
N GLU A 680 -2.98 36.82 25.59
CA GLU A 680 -3.05 36.23 26.92
C GLU A 680 -2.29 37.13 27.89
N MET A 681 -3.05 37.90 28.68
CA MET A 681 -2.50 38.91 29.59
C MET A 681 -2.70 38.53 31.05
N PRO A 682 -1.65 38.57 31.90
CA PRO A 682 -1.76 38.22 33.31
C PRO A 682 -2.69 39.20 34.04
N VAL A 683 -3.43 38.69 35.03
CA VAL A 683 -4.19 39.54 35.95
C VAL A 683 -3.44 39.62 37.27
N HIS A 684 -2.89 40.80 37.56
CA HIS A 684 -2.22 41.09 38.82
C HIS A 684 -3.20 41.71 39.80
N ALA A 685 -3.42 41.04 40.93
CA ALA A 685 -4.28 41.53 42.01
C ALA A 685 -3.49 41.60 43.31
N LYS A 686 -3.73 42.66 44.10
CA LYS A 686 -3.01 42.90 45.35
C LYS A 686 -3.17 41.72 46.31
N GLY A 687 -2.07 41.06 46.67
CA GLY A 687 -2.04 39.91 47.58
C GLY A 687 -2.23 38.54 46.91
N GLN A 688 -2.33 38.47 45.58
CA GLN A 688 -2.29 37.22 44.82
C GLN A 688 -0.86 36.94 44.32
N PRO A 689 -0.47 35.66 44.12
CA PRO A 689 0.83 35.33 43.52
C PRO A 689 0.89 35.76 42.05
N ASP A 690 2.11 36.02 41.56
CA ASP A 690 2.38 36.25 40.14
C ASP A 690 1.82 35.08 39.31
N PRO A 691 1.10 35.34 38.20
CA PRO A 691 0.54 34.27 37.37
C PRO A 691 1.59 33.29 36.86
N ARG A 692 1.35 32.01 37.14
CA ARG A 692 2.15 30.89 36.63
C ARG A 692 1.25 29.85 36.00
N GLY A 693 1.67 29.34 34.85
CA GLY A 693 0.90 28.36 34.13
C GLY A 693 1.71 27.61 33.10
N LEU A 694 1.04 26.72 32.39
CA LEU A 694 1.60 25.93 31.32
C LEU A 694 0.94 26.30 30.00
N GLN A 695 1.77 26.53 28.98
CA GLN A 695 1.36 26.64 27.59
C GLN A 695 1.80 25.39 26.85
N LEU A 696 0.85 24.53 26.47
CA LEU A 696 1.12 23.33 25.67
C LEU A 696 0.60 23.52 24.25
N TRP A 697 1.44 23.26 23.26
CA TRP A 697 1.04 23.23 21.86
C TRP A 697 0.90 21.79 21.38
N VAL A 698 -0.27 21.48 20.84
CA VAL A 698 -0.62 20.16 20.31
C VAL A 698 -0.88 20.30 18.82
N ASP A 699 -0.20 19.47 18.04
CA ASP A 699 -0.37 19.36 16.60
C ASP A 699 -1.78 18.84 16.26
N LEU A 700 -2.30 19.21 15.08
CA LEU A 700 -3.68 18.93 14.68
C LEU A 700 -3.74 18.15 13.36
N PRO A 701 -4.61 17.12 13.23
CA PRO A 701 -4.91 16.52 11.94
C PRO A 701 -5.69 17.51 11.05
N LYS A 702 -5.40 17.58 9.73
CA LYS A 702 -6.00 18.54 8.77
C LYS A 702 -7.54 18.64 8.86
N LYS A 703 -8.08 19.58 9.67
CA LYS A 703 -9.52 19.91 9.85
C LYS A 703 -9.72 21.37 10.35
N GLU A 704 -10.97 21.81 10.46
CA GLU A 704 -11.41 23.18 10.74
C GLU A 704 -11.22 23.64 12.22
N PRO A 705 -11.16 24.97 12.52
CA PRO A 705 -10.96 25.52 13.88
C PRO A 705 -12.07 25.18 14.89
N SER A 706 -11.76 25.13 16.20
CA SER A 706 -12.75 24.97 17.30
C SER A 706 -12.25 25.56 18.64
N TYR A 707 -13.12 25.72 19.65
CA TYR A 707 -12.78 26.34 20.95
C TYR A 707 -13.49 25.67 22.13
N GLN A 708 -12.80 25.49 23.28
CA GLN A 708 -13.34 24.99 24.56
C GLN A 708 -12.64 25.65 25.76
N GLU A 709 -13.37 26.18 26.74
CA GLU A 709 -12.83 26.79 27.98
C GLU A 709 -13.60 26.29 29.21
N LEU A 710 -12.89 25.87 30.27
CA LEU A 710 -13.48 25.31 31.50
C LEU A 710 -12.87 25.92 32.78
N GLY A 711 -13.71 26.16 33.79
CA GLY A 711 -13.32 26.67 35.10
C GLY A 711 -13.15 25.60 36.20
N PRO A 712 -12.56 25.94 37.36
CA PRO A 712 -12.46 25.05 38.52
C PRO A 712 -13.83 24.85 39.21
N GLU A 713 -13.87 23.97 40.22
CA GLU A 713 -15.11 23.48 40.85
C GLU A 713 -16.07 24.54 41.44
N GLN A 714 -15.68 25.82 41.51
CA GLN A 714 -16.41 26.89 42.22
C GLN A 714 -16.79 28.14 41.41
N THR A 715 -16.59 28.18 40.08
CA THR A 715 -16.97 29.36 39.26
C THR A 715 -18.38 29.25 38.65
N LEU A 716 -19.14 30.35 38.63
CA LEU A 716 -20.59 30.46 38.41
C LEU A 716 -21.17 29.81 37.12
N ILE A 717 -22.09 28.87 37.34
CA ILE A 717 -23.38 28.53 36.68
C ILE A 717 -23.46 28.20 35.17
N PHE A 718 -22.50 28.51 34.28
CA PHE A 718 -22.67 28.14 32.84
C PHE A 718 -21.48 27.49 32.11
N TYR A 719 -20.34 27.26 32.78
CA TYR A 719 -19.18 26.57 32.18
C TYR A 719 -19.02 25.14 32.73
N ARG A 720 -18.59 24.18 31.90
CA ARG A 720 -18.32 22.81 32.40
C ARG A 720 -17.14 22.86 33.39
N ARG A 721 -17.18 22.04 34.44
CA ARG A 721 -16.18 22.01 35.53
C ARG A 721 -15.06 21.02 35.23
N VAL A 722 -13.82 21.31 35.63
CA VAL A 722 -12.70 20.34 35.59
C VAL A 722 -12.78 19.39 36.80
N PRO A 723 -13.04 18.08 36.61
CA PRO A 723 -13.26 17.16 37.72
C PRO A 723 -11.96 16.67 38.37
N VAL A 724 -12.04 16.17 39.61
CA VAL A 724 -10.92 15.61 40.37
C VAL A 724 -11.18 14.15 40.73
N ALA A 725 -10.22 13.28 40.45
CA ALA A 725 -10.19 11.88 40.86
C ALA A 725 -9.30 11.69 42.09
N TYR A 726 -9.66 10.73 42.93
CA TYR A 726 -8.97 10.44 44.19
C TYR A 726 -8.55 8.96 44.24
N PRO A 727 -7.33 8.62 43.79
CA PRO A 727 -6.88 7.24 43.66
C PRO A 727 -7.01 6.36 44.90
N ALA A 728 -6.82 6.96 46.09
CA ALA A 728 -6.88 6.29 47.38
C ALA A 728 -8.04 6.83 48.26
N GLY A 729 -9.10 7.37 47.65
CA GLY A 729 -10.20 8.05 48.36
C GLY A 729 -9.92 9.53 48.64
N THR A 730 -10.95 10.29 49.00
CA THR A 730 -10.91 11.77 49.13
C THR A 730 -9.90 12.28 50.15
N ASP A 731 -9.61 11.47 51.17
CA ASP A 731 -8.61 11.74 52.21
C ASP A 731 -7.25 11.08 51.92
N GLY A 732 -7.11 10.46 50.74
CA GLY A 732 -5.89 9.79 50.32
C GLY A 732 -4.72 10.77 50.07
N PRO A 733 -3.48 10.25 50.00
CA PRO A 733 -2.27 11.08 49.89
C PRO A 733 -2.11 11.78 48.54
N MET A 734 -3.01 11.60 47.59
CA MET A 734 -2.90 12.19 46.25
C MET A 734 -4.25 12.46 45.60
N SER A 735 -4.27 13.46 44.72
CA SER A 735 -5.43 13.82 43.89
C SER A 735 -5.02 14.06 42.45
N VAL A 736 -5.88 13.66 41.52
CA VAL A 736 -5.67 13.81 40.07
C VAL A 736 -6.75 14.72 39.51
N ARG A 737 -6.42 15.97 39.20
CA ARG A 737 -7.31 16.82 38.41
C ARG A 737 -7.29 16.33 36.97
N VAL A 738 -8.45 15.99 36.42
CA VAL A 738 -8.61 15.41 35.09
C VAL A 738 -8.96 16.54 34.12
N ILE A 739 -7.95 17.21 33.56
CA ILE A 739 -8.14 18.29 32.58
C ILE A 739 -8.74 17.71 31.29
N SER A 740 -8.20 16.60 30.79
CA SER A 740 -8.76 15.81 29.68
C SER A 740 -8.44 14.32 29.87
N GLY A 741 -9.33 13.43 29.43
CA GLY A 741 -9.17 11.98 29.56
C GLY A 741 -9.91 11.38 30.75
N LYS A 742 -9.45 10.21 31.20
CA LYS A 742 -10.06 9.43 32.30
C LYS A 742 -9.03 9.02 33.34
N SER A 743 -9.38 9.14 34.61
CA SER A 743 -8.57 8.69 35.74
C SER A 743 -9.46 8.14 36.86
N HIS A 744 -9.19 6.92 37.32
CA HIS A 744 -9.80 6.33 38.52
C HIS A 744 -11.33 6.47 38.58
N GLY A 745 -12.00 6.16 37.46
CA GLY A 745 -13.45 6.24 37.33
C GLY A 745 -14.03 7.63 36.98
N VAL A 746 -13.21 8.68 37.00
CA VAL A 746 -13.61 10.06 36.67
C VAL A 746 -13.16 10.41 35.25
N GLU A 747 -14.07 10.99 34.46
CA GLU A 747 -13.80 11.42 33.08
C GLU A 747 -14.03 12.93 32.93
N SER A 748 -13.07 13.63 32.32
CA SER A 748 -13.22 15.06 32.00
C SER A 748 -14.33 15.28 30.97
N PRO A 749 -15.03 16.43 30.96
CA PRO A 749 -15.93 16.80 29.86
C PRO A 749 -15.21 17.46 28.66
N VAL A 750 -13.91 17.75 28.73
CA VAL A 750 -13.10 18.28 27.61
C VAL A 750 -12.95 17.18 26.56
N ARG A 751 -13.16 17.52 25.29
CA ARG A 751 -12.98 16.60 24.15
C ARG A 751 -12.01 17.23 23.15
N PRO A 752 -10.69 17.09 23.35
CA PRO A 752 -9.72 17.76 22.49
C PRO A 752 -9.68 17.10 21.10
N LEU A 753 -9.62 17.93 20.06
CA LEU A 753 -9.37 17.47 18.69
C LEU A 753 -7.99 16.82 18.62
N GLY A 754 -7.91 15.63 18.04
CA GLY A 754 -6.64 14.90 17.88
C GLY A 754 -6.22 14.04 19.07
N GLY A 755 -7.05 13.89 20.11
CA GLY A 755 -6.82 12.93 21.19
C GLY A 755 -5.66 13.31 22.12
N CYS A 756 -5.96 13.98 23.24
CA CYS A 756 -4.96 14.34 24.25
C CYS A 756 -5.55 14.24 25.65
N TRP A 757 -4.90 13.50 26.54
CA TRP A 757 -5.22 13.39 27.95
C TRP A 757 -4.24 14.25 28.73
N PHE A 758 -4.77 15.03 29.67
CA PHE A 758 -4.00 15.98 30.47
C PHE A 758 -4.48 15.83 31.92
N PHE A 759 -3.55 15.51 32.80
CA PHE A 759 -3.78 15.40 34.24
C PHE A 759 -2.84 16.33 35.01
N HIS A 760 -3.34 16.94 36.08
CA HIS A 760 -2.51 17.57 37.11
C HIS A 760 -2.60 16.72 38.38
N ILE A 761 -1.46 16.19 38.81
CA ILE A 761 -1.34 15.26 39.94
C ILE A 761 -0.64 16.00 41.09
N THR A 762 -1.27 15.94 42.26
CA THR A 762 -0.75 16.51 43.52
C THR A 762 -0.60 15.42 44.56
N PHE A 763 0.59 15.29 45.14
CA PHE A 763 0.87 14.43 46.29
C PHE A 763 0.80 15.27 47.58
N LYS A 764 -0.27 15.08 48.36
CA LYS A 764 -0.47 15.66 49.69
C LYS A 764 0.24 14.88 50.80
N GLY A 765 0.66 13.66 50.50
CA GLY A 765 1.45 12.79 51.36
C GLY A 765 2.25 11.82 50.51
N ASP A 766 3.14 11.06 51.14
CA ASP A 766 3.93 10.04 50.45
C ASP A 766 3.04 8.92 49.93
N GLY A 767 3.24 8.51 48.68
CA GLY A 767 2.45 7.41 48.13
C GLY A 767 2.78 7.06 46.69
N THR A 768 2.16 5.98 46.23
CA THR A 768 2.27 5.47 44.86
C THR A 768 0.89 5.36 44.22
N MET A 769 0.79 5.70 42.93
CA MET A 769 -0.39 5.45 42.11
C MET A 769 -0.02 4.84 40.77
N PHE A 770 -0.99 4.16 40.15
CA PHE A 770 -0.93 3.77 38.75
C PHE A 770 -1.98 4.56 37.96
N GLN A 771 -1.54 5.36 37.00
CA GLN A 771 -2.42 6.07 36.08
C GLN A 771 -2.52 5.30 34.77
N GLU A 772 -3.72 4.80 34.45
CA GLU A 772 -3.99 4.22 33.13
C GLU A 772 -3.79 5.27 32.03
N LEU A 773 -3.12 4.87 30.95
CA LEU A 773 -2.88 5.68 29.77
C LEU A 773 -3.13 4.83 28.52
N PRO A 774 -3.68 5.37 27.43
CA PRO A 774 -3.88 4.59 26.22
C PRO A 774 -2.55 4.01 25.71
N SER A 775 -2.52 2.71 25.42
CA SER A 775 -1.31 2.05 24.91
C SER A 775 -0.89 2.64 23.57
N GLY A 776 0.42 2.81 23.37
CA GLY A 776 0.98 3.40 22.14
C GLY A 776 0.93 4.94 22.06
N TRP A 777 0.22 5.62 22.97
CA TRP A 777 0.21 7.09 22.96
C TRP A 777 1.55 7.67 23.40
N THR A 778 1.98 8.78 22.79
CA THR A 778 3.14 9.52 23.27
C THR A 778 2.77 10.17 24.59
N SER A 779 3.56 9.95 25.63
CA SER A 779 3.29 10.52 26.95
C SER A 779 4.55 11.15 27.54
N PHE A 780 4.35 12.22 28.29
CA PHE A 780 5.40 12.84 29.09
C PHE A 780 4.80 13.32 30.41
N LEU A 781 5.67 13.50 31.40
CA LEU A 781 5.33 14.24 32.60
C LEU A 781 6.28 15.40 32.79
N TYR A 782 5.78 16.47 33.40
CA TYR A 782 6.57 17.64 33.78
C TYR A 782 6.35 17.91 35.26
N SER A 783 7.41 17.75 36.06
CA SER A 783 7.40 18.05 37.49
C SER A 783 7.73 19.51 37.67
N TRP A 784 6.90 20.29 38.35
CA TRP A 784 7.19 21.70 38.61
C TRP A 784 7.51 21.99 40.08
N LYS A 785 7.15 21.07 40.98
CA LYS A 785 7.46 21.12 42.41
C LYS A 785 7.75 19.73 42.95
N GLY A 786 8.69 19.63 43.89
CA GLY A 786 9.11 18.36 44.48
C GLY A 786 9.90 17.45 43.53
N SER A 787 9.87 16.15 43.79
CA SER A 787 10.54 15.13 42.97
C SER A 787 9.75 13.82 43.00
N LEU A 788 9.67 13.12 41.88
CA LEU A 788 8.93 11.85 41.79
C LEU A 788 9.77 10.73 41.17
N LYS A 789 9.43 9.48 41.48
CA LYS A 789 9.94 8.28 40.79
C LYS A 789 8.92 7.77 39.77
N VAL A 790 9.42 7.22 38.67
CA VAL A 790 8.64 6.75 37.53
C VAL A 790 8.90 5.26 37.33
N GLY A 791 7.85 4.45 37.31
CA GLY A 791 7.97 3.00 37.17
C GLY A 791 8.82 2.39 38.28
N SER A 792 9.75 1.49 37.91
CA SER A 792 10.73 0.88 38.80
C SER A 792 12.08 1.61 38.83
N GLU A 793 12.17 2.84 38.32
CA GLU A 793 13.42 3.59 38.32
C GLU A 793 13.77 4.14 39.71
N ASP A 794 15.02 3.93 40.13
CA ASP A 794 15.54 4.50 41.38
C ASP A 794 15.87 5.99 41.29
N THR A 795 16.14 6.50 40.08
CA THR A 795 16.53 7.90 39.85
C THR A 795 15.31 8.82 39.77
N PRO A 796 15.09 9.71 40.75
CA PRO A 796 13.94 10.61 40.75
C PRO A 796 14.01 11.62 39.60
N VAL A 797 12.84 12.08 39.15
CA VAL A 797 12.65 13.23 38.27
C VAL A 797 12.49 14.47 39.15
N PRO A 798 13.46 15.41 39.17
CA PRO A 798 13.38 16.63 39.97
C PRO A 798 12.38 17.63 39.38
N ALA A 799 12.10 18.70 40.13
CA ALA A 799 11.37 19.86 39.62
C ALA A 799 12.06 20.48 38.38
N PHE A 800 11.24 21.03 37.49
CA PHE A 800 11.57 21.61 36.20
C PHE A 800 12.16 20.62 35.18
N TYR A 801 11.88 19.33 35.33
CA TYR A 801 12.22 18.32 34.31
C TYR A 801 10.96 17.79 33.63
N THR A 802 11.08 17.64 32.30
CA THR A 802 10.18 16.82 31.50
C THR A 802 10.77 15.42 31.36
N ALA A 803 10.02 14.40 31.77
CA ALA A 803 10.35 13.00 31.52
C ALA A 803 9.45 12.45 30.41
N VAL A 804 10.04 12.09 29.27
CA VAL A 804 9.36 11.38 28.18
C VAL A 804 9.23 9.92 28.57
N LEU A 805 8.03 9.37 28.43
CA LEU A 805 7.71 8.01 28.83
C LEU A 805 7.80 7.04 27.64
N SER A 806 8.11 5.78 27.90
CA SER A 806 7.95 4.70 26.91
C SER A 806 6.48 4.58 26.48
N SER A 807 6.26 4.01 25.29
CA SER A 807 4.94 3.84 24.67
C SER A 807 4.76 2.46 24.05
N ASN A 808 5.35 1.43 24.66
CA ASN A 808 5.28 0.07 24.15
C ASN A 808 3.83 -0.44 24.14
N ALA A 809 3.48 -1.30 23.16
CA ALA A 809 2.11 -1.76 22.95
C ALA A 809 1.52 -2.59 24.11
N ASN A 810 2.37 -3.11 24.99
CA ASN A 810 1.97 -3.86 26.18
C ASN A 810 1.90 -2.99 27.45
N GLU A 811 2.37 -1.74 27.42
CA GLU A 811 2.26 -0.82 28.55
C GLU A 811 0.85 -0.22 28.62
N THR A 812 0.25 -0.28 29.81
CA THR A 812 -1.17 0.08 30.04
C THR A 812 -1.34 1.34 30.89
N GLY A 813 -0.24 1.92 31.37
CA GLY A 813 -0.27 3.11 32.21
C GLY A 813 1.10 3.46 32.77
N ILE A 814 1.13 4.30 33.79
CA ILE A 814 2.35 4.71 34.47
C ILE A 814 2.21 4.60 35.98
N ALA A 815 3.15 3.92 36.62
CA ALA A 815 3.33 3.94 38.06
C ALA A 815 4.15 5.17 38.47
N LEU A 816 3.63 5.95 39.41
CA LEU A 816 4.26 7.16 39.92
C LEU A 816 4.35 7.06 41.44
N SER A 817 5.53 7.35 42.00
CA SER A 817 5.72 7.47 43.44
C SER A 817 6.23 8.87 43.77
N GLY A 818 5.48 9.62 44.55
CA GLY A 818 5.78 11.00 44.93
C GLY A 818 5.84 11.14 46.44
N THR A 819 6.59 12.16 46.89
CA THR A 819 6.60 12.60 48.29
C THR A 819 5.62 13.76 48.50
N GLU A 820 5.28 14.04 49.75
CA GLU A 820 4.48 15.20 50.13
C GLU A 820 4.98 16.50 49.46
N GLY A 821 4.04 17.27 48.91
CA GLY A 821 4.32 18.54 48.24
C GLY A 821 4.78 18.43 46.77
N THR A 822 4.83 17.22 46.21
CA THR A 822 5.16 17.01 44.79
C THR A 822 3.96 17.30 43.89
N GLU A 823 4.18 18.13 42.87
CA GLU A 823 3.16 18.50 41.88
C GLU A 823 3.72 18.37 40.46
N LEU A 824 2.95 17.70 39.60
CA LEU A 824 3.33 17.45 38.22
C LEU A 824 2.13 17.47 37.29
N VAL A 825 2.39 17.69 36.01
CA VAL A 825 1.41 17.36 34.96
C VAL A 825 1.84 16.08 34.23
N LEU A 826 0.86 15.25 33.90
CA LEU A 826 1.02 14.06 33.08
C LEU A 826 0.15 14.24 31.84
N VAL A 827 0.77 14.19 30.67
CA VAL A 827 0.10 14.45 29.39
C VAL A 827 0.37 13.28 28.45
N SER A 828 -0.67 12.82 27.75
CA SER A 828 -0.61 11.72 26.81
C SER A 828 -1.41 12.06 25.57
N GLY A 829 -0.79 12.00 24.39
CA GLY A 829 -1.42 12.36 23.12
C GLY A 829 -1.35 11.22 22.12
N GLU A 830 -2.37 11.11 21.28
CA GLU A 830 -2.32 10.22 20.13
C GLU A 830 -1.20 10.70 19.19
N PRO A 831 -0.18 9.87 18.90
CA PRO A 831 0.89 10.27 18.00
C PRO A 831 0.29 10.55 16.62
N LEU A 832 0.61 11.71 16.05
CA LEU A 832 0.20 12.06 14.70
C LEU A 832 1.29 11.66 13.71
N ASP A 833 0.91 10.85 12.72
CA ASP A 833 1.71 10.46 11.57
C ASP A 833 1.66 11.56 10.48
N GLN A 834 2.16 12.75 10.84
CA GLN A 834 2.25 13.88 9.92
C GLN A 834 3.61 14.57 10.06
N THR A 835 4.14 15.06 8.94
CA THR A 835 5.34 15.88 8.96
C THR A 835 4.99 17.24 9.57
N VAL A 836 5.79 17.69 10.55
CA VAL A 836 5.62 19.00 11.19
C VAL A 836 6.71 19.94 10.70
N PHE A 837 6.29 21.01 10.03
CA PHE A 837 7.11 22.19 9.79
C PHE A 837 6.63 23.29 10.73
N GLN A 838 7.46 23.65 11.71
CA GLN A 838 7.18 24.73 12.64
C GLN A 838 8.12 25.91 12.39
N TYR A 839 7.54 27.09 12.21
CA TYR A 839 8.28 28.35 12.12
C TYR A 839 7.58 29.41 12.97
N GLY A 840 8.21 29.76 14.10
CA GLY A 840 7.59 30.63 15.09
C GLY A 840 6.25 30.06 15.57
N PRO A 841 5.15 30.82 15.49
CA PRO A 841 3.84 30.39 15.97
C PRO A 841 3.00 29.63 14.91
N PHE A 842 3.60 29.29 13.76
CA PHE A 842 2.93 28.61 12.66
C PHE A 842 3.41 27.18 12.49
N VAL A 843 2.45 26.27 12.33
CA VAL A 843 2.71 24.83 12.19
C VAL A 843 1.96 24.29 10.99
N MET A 844 2.68 23.66 10.06
CA MET A 844 2.12 23.16 8.80
C MET A 844 2.73 21.81 8.43
N THR A 845 2.18 21.17 7.39
CA THR A 845 2.63 19.86 6.92
C THR A 845 3.65 19.91 5.78
N SER A 846 4.00 21.11 5.30
CA SER A 846 5.02 21.33 4.28
C SER A 846 5.72 22.70 4.43
N LYS A 847 6.94 22.83 3.87
CA LYS A 847 7.66 24.11 3.82
C LYS A 847 6.90 25.18 3.01
N ASP A 848 6.25 24.77 1.93
CA ASP A 848 5.48 25.67 1.06
C ASP A 848 4.26 26.25 1.80
N GLU A 849 3.58 25.43 2.62
CA GLU A 849 2.48 25.89 3.47
C GLU A 849 2.95 26.88 4.55
N ILE A 850 4.17 26.72 5.10
CA ILE A 850 4.77 27.72 6.01
C ILE A 850 5.07 29.02 5.28
N GLN A 851 5.72 28.97 4.11
CA GLN A 851 6.01 30.18 3.33
C GLN A 851 4.73 30.93 2.97
N LYS A 852 3.68 30.20 2.56
CA LYS A 852 2.37 30.80 2.30
C LYS A 852 1.75 31.42 3.56
N THR A 853 1.87 30.76 4.71
CA THR A 853 1.35 31.30 5.97
C THR A 853 2.08 32.56 6.40
N LEU A 854 3.40 32.64 6.18
CA LEU A 854 4.16 33.87 6.42
C LEU A 854 3.67 35.00 5.52
N ILE A 855 3.43 34.75 4.22
CA ILE A 855 2.85 35.74 3.32
C ILE A 855 1.45 36.17 3.78
N ASP A 856 0.58 35.20 4.12
CA ASP A 856 -0.77 35.47 4.61
C ASP A 856 -0.76 36.31 5.91
N SER A 857 0.27 36.12 6.77
CA SER A 857 0.47 36.85 8.02
C SER A 857 1.14 38.22 7.81
N ASP A 858 2.09 38.35 6.89
CA ASP A 858 2.79 39.61 6.61
C ASP A 858 1.86 40.63 5.94
N LEU A 859 0.88 40.15 5.16
CA LEU A 859 -0.19 40.99 4.61
C LEU A 859 -1.05 41.65 5.70
N LEU A 860 -1.14 41.08 6.92
CA LEU A 860 -1.81 41.71 8.06
C LEU A 860 -1.03 42.92 8.62
N VAL A 861 0.31 42.85 8.62
CA VAL A 861 1.18 43.92 9.13
C VAL A 861 1.13 45.16 8.21
N GLN A 862 0.73 44.98 6.95
CA GLN A 862 0.64 46.04 5.93
C GLN A 862 -0.78 46.62 5.76
N ASP A 863 -1.68 46.42 6.73
CA ASP A 863 -3.07 46.93 6.74
C ASP A 863 -3.90 46.47 5.52
N GLN A 864 -3.53 45.33 4.92
CA GLN A 864 -4.29 44.67 3.86
C GLN A 864 -5.21 43.59 4.47
N THR A 865 -6.29 43.24 3.76
CA THR A 865 -7.23 42.20 4.20
C THR A 865 -6.50 40.86 4.31
N GLY A 866 -6.28 40.40 5.55
CA GLY A 866 -5.69 39.08 5.81
C GLY A 866 -6.44 37.96 5.07
N GLN A 867 -5.74 36.89 4.69
CA GLN A 867 -6.32 35.80 3.90
C GLN A 867 -6.16 34.43 4.56
N ASN A 868 -6.98 33.48 4.13
CA ASN A 868 -6.94 32.06 4.48
C ASN A 868 -7.05 31.74 5.99
N GLY A 869 -7.90 32.45 6.72
CA GLY A 869 -8.14 32.27 8.16
C GLY A 869 -7.81 33.49 9.02
N PHE A 870 -7.10 34.48 8.47
CA PHE A 870 -6.81 35.76 9.15
C PHE A 870 -7.69 36.92 8.66
N GLU A 871 -8.80 36.64 7.96
CA GLU A 871 -9.66 37.66 7.36
C GLU A 871 -10.22 38.64 8.38
N ARG A 872 -10.46 38.20 9.62
CA ARG A 872 -10.97 39.05 10.72
C ARG A 872 -9.87 39.71 11.54
N ALA A 873 -8.61 39.38 11.26
CA ALA A 873 -7.50 39.75 12.12
C ALA A 873 -6.93 41.15 11.80
N HIS A 874 -7.09 41.64 10.57
CA HIS A 874 -6.57 42.95 10.14
C HIS A 874 -7.20 44.15 10.88
N SER A 875 -8.44 44.01 11.37
CA SER A 875 -9.16 45.06 12.11
C SER A 875 -9.36 44.75 13.59
N TRP A 876 -8.83 43.62 14.06
CA TRP A 876 -8.97 43.18 15.45
C TRP A 876 -7.75 43.60 16.27
N LYS A 877 -7.99 44.10 17.47
CA LYS A 877 -6.98 44.36 18.50
C LYS A 877 -7.56 43.94 19.84
N SER A 878 -6.76 43.29 20.69
CA SER A 878 -7.26 42.93 22.02
C SER A 878 -7.45 44.17 22.89
N GLU A 879 -8.52 44.18 23.69
CA GLU A 879 -8.70 45.21 24.70
C GLU A 879 -7.74 44.98 25.87
N ILE A 880 -7.36 43.72 26.13
CA ILE A 880 -6.53 43.34 27.27
C ILE A 880 -5.05 43.64 27.10
N ALA A 881 -4.49 43.62 25.88
CA ALA A 881 -3.09 43.98 25.65
C ALA A 881 -2.86 45.50 25.60
N HIS A 882 -3.94 46.29 25.51
CA HIS A 882 -3.90 47.75 25.37
C HIS A 882 -4.51 48.51 26.56
N LYS A 883 -4.80 47.79 27.65
CA LYS A 883 -5.11 48.35 28.99
C LYS A 883 -3.82 48.55 29.76
#